data_AF-A0A196SPG0-F1
#
_entry.id   AF-A0A196SPG0-F1
#
_cell.length_a   1.000
_cell.length_b   1.000
_cell.length_c   1.000
_cell.angle_alpha   90.00
_cell.angle_beta   90.00
_cell.angle_gamma   90.00
#
_symmetry.space_group_name_H-M   'P 1'
#
loop_
_entity.id
_entity.type
_entity.pdbx_description
1 polymer ?
#
loop_
_entity_poly.entity_id
_entity_poly.type
_entity_poly.pdbx_seq_one_letter_code
_entity_poly.pdbx_strand_id
1 'polypeptide(L)'
;MDSACALNYAQLETLGEGHHGTVLKASSVGEDRDVAIRKVAYDGYDKRRLKKLLTAKTCKSLFLVEYYDVFVHEKELWYIMEYLQTYTLDAFVRSRIAFSEEELREIASCCLLGLDSIHNHRVLHGNVKPRNMFITQNGVVKLGDYALPLQEDYSKLKVEELWYMAPEALKWKEGPKSDVWSLGISLIELAEGRNPFSGCDNEARTGSRMRTMGFPSLSYDRWSFLFKDFVNACVTKEVNGRFSVAELLCHPFVLEAAERIESGMCSPVLANLVKRFQKHVLCENLLKGEVGCCCLVSHYPHFCWFHNGIAEASSRVIEMSEELVIEADIRLKELLRVNGEEMKAIQHNVVLDLNDDGERWEGDVLQNKPYGWGVLYDSENRMVYEGFRIGDVNVCYGRSYYPDIGVVEYEGEICEGKRWGRGALFDRNGNTVFEGEWMNHECEMEKRVEIQKEVDDHVLFHTLLEEVIVSDRCCDGIEWKVLRLSFLFNLRELRVGDECFWYVEEVEAVGLKKLETVVIGKNCFRKRRITWNRNERLFFWLKNCPVVKELRIGRGSFQYYTVCEIENDDCLEVAEIGSVRESSCNFSCASLELKNLPALKSLVLGQDVFCFCVRAVLENLPEVASIQLGYSALHFVEDDASELVMRNLPNLTTLSFSALTFDLPHHITLENMPKLANAHLPANAFQYKDDVIIKGGFSFRSVLCLDVGVFASYFSS
;
A
#
# COMPACT_ATOMS: atom_id res chain seq x y z
N MET A 1 19.36 38.52 17.10
CA MET A 1 20.31 38.56 15.98
C MET A 1 19.82 37.51 15.00
N ASP A 2 19.41 37.77 13.76
CA ASP A 2 19.26 39.00 12.97
C ASP A 2 18.19 38.75 11.90
N SER A 3 17.40 39.77 11.55
CA SER A 3 16.44 39.74 10.42
C SER A 3 17.12 39.59 9.05
N ALA A 4 18.44 39.79 8.98
CA ALA A 4 19.24 39.65 7.77
C ALA A 4 19.39 38.20 7.29
N CYS A 5 19.36 37.19 8.18
CA CYS A 5 19.53 35.78 7.78
C CYS A 5 18.31 35.22 7.03
N ALA A 6 17.10 35.72 7.30
CA ALA A 6 15.89 35.28 6.62
C ALA A 6 15.82 35.74 5.15
N LEU A 7 16.51 36.84 4.80
CA LEU A 7 16.62 37.35 3.43
C LEU A 7 17.51 36.48 2.52
N ASN A 8 18.23 35.52 3.09
CA ASN A 8 19.09 34.60 2.36
C ASN A 8 18.35 33.37 1.80
N TYR A 9 17.02 33.31 1.92
CA TYR A 9 16.24 32.17 1.43
C TYR A 9 15.06 32.67 0.57
N ALA A 10 14.97 32.14 -0.64
CA ALA A 10 13.93 32.47 -1.62
C ALA A 10 13.03 31.25 -1.91
N GLN A 11 11.94 31.47 -2.65
CA GLN A 11 11.05 30.42 -3.16
C GLN A 11 10.50 29.48 -2.07
N LEU A 12 9.88 30.07 -1.04
CA LEU A 12 9.28 29.32 0.06
C LEU A 12 8.05 28.53 -0.40
N GLU A 13 8.15 27.20 -0.41
CA GLU A 13 7.06 26.28 -0.70
C GLU A 13 6.74 25.44 0.54
N THR A 14 5.48 25.35 0.96
CA THR A 14 5.11 24.56 2.13
C THR A 14 5.16 23.06 1.84
N LEU A 15 6.05 22.33 2.54
CA LEU A 15 6.17 20.87 2.46
C LEU A 15 5.21 20.15 3.42
N GLY A 16 4.88 20.78 4.56
CA GLY A 16 3.93 20.22 5.51
C GLY A 16 3.75 21.04 6.77
N GLU A 17 2.62 20.84 7.43
CA GLU A 17 2.26 21.46 8.71
C GLU A 17 1.96 20.37 9.73
N GLY A 18 2.45 20.54 10.96
CA GLY A 18 2.21 19.59 12.04
C GLY A 18 2.38 20.22 13.42
N HIS A 19 2.19 19.40 14.45
CA HIS A 19 2.32 19.84 15.85
C HIS A 19 3.70 20.47 16.15
N HIS A 20 4.75 20.00 15.47
CA HIS A 20 6.11 20.52 15.61
C HIS A 20 6.44 21.67 14.64
N GLY A 21 5.44 22.41 14.17
CA GLY A 21 5.58 23.58 13.32
C GLY A 21 5.46 23.29 11.81
N THR A 22 5.70 24.34 11.03
CA THR A 22 5.60 24.33 9.56
C THR A 22 6.96 24.06 8.93
N VAL A 23 7.00 23.18 7.93
CA VAL A 23 8.20 22.87 7.15
C VAL A 23 8.03 23.43 5.74
N LEU A 24 9.03 24.21 5.29
CA LEU A 24 9.08 24.83 3.98
C LEU A 24 10.29 24.32 3.20
N LYS A 25 10.17 24.17 1.89
CA LYS A 25 11.30 24.15 0.96
C LYS A 25 11.70 25.59 0.65
N ALA A 26 12.99 25.86 0.54
CA ALA A 26 13.52 27.15 0.12
C ALA A 26 14.82 26.95 -0.66
N SER A 27 15.21 27.93 -1.47
CA SER A 27 16.52 27.95 -2.14
C SER A 27 17.44 28.96 -1.45
N SER A 28 18.66 28.53 -1.12
CA SER A 28 19.70 29.35 -0.47
C SER A 28 20.26 30.39 -1.45
N VAL A 29 20.11 31.67 -1.13
CA VAL A 29 20.60 32.80 -1.92
C VAL A 29 22.12 32.88 -1.77
N GLY A 30 22.84 32.48 -2.82
CA GLY A 30 24.31 32.53 -2.92
C GLY A 30 25.00 31.17 -2.98
N GLU A 31 24.38 30.11 -2.46
CA GLU A 31 24.90 28.72 -2.54
C GLU A 31 24.18 27.87 -3.60
N ASP A 32 23.09 28.38 -4.19
CA ASP A 32 22.27 27.72 -5.22
C ASP A 32 21.89 26.27 -4.85
N ARG A 33 21.49 26.07 -3.59
CA ARG A 33 21.04 24.79 -3.05
C ARG A 33 19.66 24.88 -2.43
N ASP A 34 18.87 23.83 -2.61
CA ASP A 34 17.60 23.67 -1.91
C ASP A 34 17.83 23.26 -0.44
N VAL A 35 17.04 23.84 0.45
CA VAL A 35 17.05 23.59 1.90
C VAL A 35 15.63 23.39 2.40
N ALA A 36 15.49 22.63 3.49
CA ALA A 36 14.26 22.58 4.26
C ALA A 36 14.36 23.53 5.46
N ILE A 37 13.31 24.31 5.70
CA ILE A 37 13.21 25.28 6.78
C ILE A 37 12.03 24.88 7.65
N ARG A 38 12.29 24.48 8.89
CA ARG A 38 11.23 24.24 9.87
C ARG A 38 11.11 25.45 10.81
N LYS A 39 9.90 26.00 10.90
CA LYS A 39 9.55 27.15 11.73
C LYS A 39 8.68 26.72 12.89
N VAL A 40 9.06 27.11 14.11
CA VAL A 40 8.29 26.79 15.32
C VAL A 40 8.15 28.02 16.19
N ALA A 41 6.95 28.26 16.72
CA ALA A 41 6.73 29.31 17.70
C ALA A 41 7.76 29.23 18.85
N TYR A 42 8.36 30.37 19.18
CA TYR A 42 9.40 30.49 20.18
C TYR A 42 9.15 31.72 21.07
N ASP A 43 8.82 31.45 22.32
CA ASP A 43 8.49 32.47 23.32
C ASP A 43 9.72 33.11 23.99
N GLY A 44 10.93 32.63 23.69
CA GLY A 44 12.18 33.12 24.27
C GLY A 44 12.56 32.52 25.63
N TYR A 45 11.69 31.72 26.25
CA TYR A 45 11.92 31.15 27.58
C TYR A 45 12.54 29.76 27.53
N ASP A 46 12.32 29.00 26.46
CA ASP A 46 12.89 27.66 26.28
C ASP A 46 14.35 27.69 25.77
N LYS A 47 15.26 28.14 26.64
CA LYS A 47 16.71 28.13 26.36
C LYS A 47 17.28 26.70 26.26
N ARG A 48 16.61 25.71 26.85
CA ARG A 48 17.06 24.30 26.83
C ARG A 48 16.92 23.72 25.43
N ARG A 49 15.78 23.97 24.78
CA ARG A 49 15.54 23.59 23.39
C ARG A 49 16.56 24.19 22.43
N LEU A 50 16.78 25.50 22.51
CA LEU A 50 17.80 26.17 21.67
C LEU A 50 19.19 25.55 21.85
N LYS A 51 19.60 25.27 23.09
CA LYS A 51 20.89 24.63 23.38
C LYS A 51 21.00 23.23 22.77
N LYS A 52 19.96 22.40 22.90
CA LYS A 52 19.92 21.05 22.32
C LYS A 52 20.12 21.09 20.79
N LEU A 53 19.43 22.00 20.11
CA LEU A 53 19.50 22.16 18.66
C LEU A 53 20.86 22.70 18.19
N LEU A 54 21.44 23.64 18.93
CA LEU A 54 22.81 24.10 18.65
C LEU A 54 23.84 22.96 18.82
N THR A 55 23.63 22.05 19.78
CA THR A 55 24.45 20.82 19.87
C THR A 55 24.18 19.88 18.70
N ALA A 56 22.91 19.66 18.34
CA ALA A 56 22.51 18.83 17.19
C ALA A 56 23.14 19.32 15.87
N LYS A 57 23.25 20.64 15.67
CA LYS A 57 23.94 21.26 14.52
C LYS A 57 25.41 20.81 14.38
N THR A 58 26.06 20.47 15.48
CA THR A 58 27.46 19.99 15.47
C THR A 58 27.59 18.50 15.12
N CYS A 59 26.51 17.73 15.17
CA CYS A 59 26.51 16.32 14.79
C CYS A 59 26.58 16.22 13.25
N LYS A 60 27.69 15.71 12.72
CA LYS A 60 27.86 15.42 11.29
C LYS A 60 27.97 13.91 11.10
N SER A 61 27.02 13.34 10.36
CA SER A 61 26.97 11.92 10.05
C SER A 61 26.20 11.70 8.76
N LEU A 62 26.63 10.71 7.97
CA LEU A 62 25.94 10.28 6.75
C LEU A 62 24.54 9.73 7.05
N PHE A 63 24.29 9.28 8.29
CA PHE A 63 23.04 8.67 8.74
C PHE A 63 22.09 9.66 9.43
N LEU A 64 22.38 10.97 9.35
CA LEU A 64 21.56 12.04 9.92
C LEU A 64 21.21 13.05 8.83
N VAL A 65 20.01 13.62 8.91
CA VAL A 65 19.67 14.83 8.16
C VAL A 65 20.50 15.98 8.73
N GLU A 66 21.26 16.67 7.88
CA GLU A 66 22.17 17.69 8.36
C GLU A 66 21.44 18.97 8.77
N TYR A 67 21.78 19.53 9.94
CA TYR A 67 21.39 20.88 10.32
C TYR A 67 22.46 21.87 9.89
N TYR A 68 22.09 22.77 8.98
CA TYR A 68 22.94 23.84 8.48
C TYR A 68 22.93 25.04 9.41
N ASP A 69 21.77 25.46 9.90
CA ASP A 69 21.69 26.58 10.83
C ASP A 69 20.46 26.55 11.75
N VAL A 70 20.55 27.26 12.88
CA VAL A 70 19.49 27.41 13.86
C VAL A 70 19.50 28.84 14.38
N PHE A 71 18.43 29.59 14.16
CA PHE A 71 18.31 30.98 14.64
C PHE A 71 16.87 31.36 14.98
N VAL A 72 16.73 32.46 15.72
CA VAL A 72 15.42 33.00 16.11
C VAL A 72 15.07 34.19 15.22
N HIS A 73 13.89 34.16 14.61
CA HIS A 73 13.37 35.21 13.75
C HIS A 73 11.89 35.48 14.11
N GLU A 74 11.54 36.74 14.38
CA GLU A 74 10.15 37.17 14.61
C GLU A 74 9.31 36.31 15.60
N LYS A 75 9.93 35.89 16.73
CA LYS A 75 9.34 34.98 17.74
C LYS A 75 9.10 33.55 17.25
N GLU A 76 9.83 33.14 16.23
CA GLU A 76 9.92 31.77 15.76
C GLU A 76 11.36 31.29 15.83
N LEU A 77 11.55 30.01 16.09
CA LEU A 77 12.82 29.32 15.97
C LEU A 77 12.83 28.60 14.62
N TRP A 78 13.82 28.93 13.80
CA TRP A 78 14.01 28.40 12.46
C TRP A 78 15.17 27.40 12.47
N TYR A 79 14.94 26.21 11.91
CA TYR A 79 15.97 25.21 11.66
C TYR A 79 16.15 25.10 10.15
N ILE A 80 17.35 25.37 9.68
CA ILE A 80 17.75 25.19 8.29
C ILE A 80 18.41 23.81 8.18
N MET A 81 17.84 22.93 7.38
CA MET A 81 18.27 21.54 7.25
C MET A 81 18.43 21.13 5.79
N GLU A 82 19.18 20.04 5.60
CA GLU A 82 19.28 19.35 4.31
C GLU A 82 17.88 19.04 3.75
N TYR A 83 17.64 19.45 2.51
CA TYR A 83 16.44 19.05 1.78
C TYR A 83 16.70 17.70 1.10
N LEU A 84 15.90 16.69 1.46
CA LEU A 84 15.95 15.37 0.84
C LEU A 84 14.80 15.24 -0.15
N GLN A 85 15.12 15.20 -1.45
CA GLN A 85 14.16 14.86 -2.51
C GLN A 85 13.95 13.33 -2.55
N THR A 86 13.52 12.76 -1.42
CA THR A 86 13.45 11.31 -1.24
C THR A 86 12.20 10.91 -0.45
N TYR A 87 12.06 9.61 -0.17
CA TYR A 87 10.90 9.07 0.52
C TYR A 87 11.20 8.80 2.00
N THR A 88 10.18 8.90 2.84
CA THR A 88 10.21 8.39 4.21
C THR A 88 9.83 6.91 4.23
N LEU A 89 10.32 6.10 5.16
CA LEU A 89 9.91 4.69 5.28
C LEU A 89 8.40 4.53 5.57
N ASP A 90 7.76 5.52 6.18
CA ASP A 90 6.29 5.61 6.34
C ASP A 90 5.53 5.65 5.01
N ALA A 91 6.15 6.16 3.93
CA ALA A 91 5.54 6.13 2.60
C ALA A 91 5.44 4.70 2.07
N PHE A 92 6.45 3.87 2.32
CA PHE A 92 6.45 2.46 1.94
C PHE A 92 5.37 1.68 2.69
N VAL A 93 5.24 1.90 4.01
CA VAL A 93 4.18 1.28 4.82
C VAL A 93 2.78 1.67 4.31
N ARG A 94 2.54 2.96 4.03
CA ARG A 94 1.26 3.43 3.49
C ARG A 94 0.94 2.88 2.11
N SER A 95 1.94 2.73 1.25
CA SER A 95 1.83 2.06 -0.04
C SER A 95 1.72 0.54 0.08
N ARG A 96 1.66 0.03 1.32
CA ARG A 96 1.65 -1.40 1.64
C ARG A 96 2.77 -2.11 0.92
N ILE A 97 3.99 -1.58 1.00
CA ILE A 97 5.25 -2.19 0.58
C ILE A 97 5.85 -2.91 1.77
N ALA A 98 6.02 -4.22 1.66
CA ALA A 98 6.66 -5.04 2.67
C ALA A 98 8.16 -5.13 2.39
N PHE A 99 8.87 -5.29 3.49
CA PHE A 99 10.31 -5.32 3.55
C PHE A 99 10.78 -6.77 3.71
N SER A 100 11.84 -7.12 3.01
CA SER A 100 12.56 -8.35 3.29
C SER A 100 13.30 -8.23 4.63
N GLU A 101 13.65 -9.37 5.23
CA GLU A 101 14.46 -9.35 6.45
C GLU A 101 15.84 -8.70 6.22
N GLU A 102 16.39 -8.84 5.00
CA GLU A 102 17.63 -8.18 4.60
C GLU A 102 17.47 -6.66 4.55
N GLU A 103 16.36 -6.15 3.99
CA GLU A 103 16.08 -4.71 3.97
C GLU A 103 15.90 -4.14 5.38
N LEU A 104 15.19 -4.87 6.25
CA LEU A 104 15.00 -4.49 7.65
C LEU A 104 16.33 -4.45 8.41
N ARG A 105 17.25 -5.37 8.10
CA ARG A 105 18.62 -5.37 8.64
C ARG A 105 19.37 -4.10 8.26
N GLU A 106 19.41 -3.74 6.98
CA GLU A 106 20.11 -2.55 6.51
C GLU A 106 19.50 -1.25 7.07
N ILE A 107 18.17 -1.18 7.18
CA ILE A 107 17.45 -0.08 7.82
C ILE A 107 17.87 0.04 9.30
N ALA A 108 17.87 -1.07 10.04
CA ALA A 108 18.27 -1.11 11.44
C ALA A 108 19.72 -0.66 11.61
N SER A 109 20.64 -1.14 10.77
CA SER A 109 22.05 -0.76 10.78
C SER A 109 22.23 0.74 10.56
N CYS A 110 21.62 1.33 9.52
CA CYS A 110 21.68 2.78 9.27
C CYS A 110 21.14 3.59 10.46
N CYS A 111 20.00 3.17 11.03
CA CYS A 111 19.41 3.85 12.18
C CYS A 111 20.32 3.78 13.42
N LEU A 112 20.93 2.62 13.70
CA LEU A 112 21.85 2.47 14.84
C LEU A 112 23.10 3.35 14.68
N LEU A 113 23.68 3.42 13.47
CA LEU A 113 24.83 4.29 13.19
C LEU A 113 24.46 5.78 13.36
N GLY A 114 23.26 6.19 12.95
CA GLY A 114 22.72 7.53 13.21
C GLY A 114 22.52 7.83 14.69
N LEU A 115 21.89 6.88 15.43
CA LEU A 115 21.66 7.01 16.87
C LEU A 115 22.97 7.06 17.67
N ASP A 116 23.96 6.25 17.31
CA ASP A 116 25.27 6.23 17.96
C ASP A 116 25.94 7.61 17.86
N SER A 117 25.90 8.21 16.67
CA SER A 117 26.45 9.54 16.40
C SER A 117 25.86 10.62 17.31
N ILE A 118 24.52 10.66 17.47
CA ILE A 118 23.88 11.68 18.33
C ILE A 118 24.00 11.36 19.83
N HIS A 119 23.96 10.08 20.22
CA HIS A 119 24.07 9.66 21.63
C HIS A 119 25.47 9.97 22.17
N ASN A 120 26.51 9.82 21.35
CA ASN A 120 27.88 10.22 21.69
C ASN A 120 28.01 11.74 21.93
N HIS A 121 27.15 12.56 21.30
CA HIS A 121 27.04 14.00 21.54
C HIS A 121 26.06 14.37 22.66
N ARG A 122 25.54 13.38 23.40
CA ARG A 122 24.52 13.54 24.46
C ARG A 122 23.23 14.19 23.95
N VAL A 123 22.90 13.96 22.69
CA VAL A 123 21.65 14.38 22.05
C VAL A 123 20.74 13.15 21.94
N LEU A 124 19.50 13.28 22.40
CA LEU A 124 18.46 12.27 22.19
C LEU A 124 17.72 12.55 20.88
N HIS A 125 17.31 11.51 20.18
CA HIS A 125 16.43 11.69 19.03
C HIS A 125 15.02 12.07 19.50
N GLY A 126 14.43 11.27 20.40
CA GLY A 126 13.12 11.50 21.02
C GLY A 126 11.90 11.35 20.10
N ASN A 127 12.09 10.94 18.83
CA ASN A 127 11.00 10.82 17.86
C ASN A 127 11.36 9.85 16.72
N VAL A 128 11.96 8.71 17.07
CA VAL A 128 12.34 7.67 16.10
C VAL A 128 11.06 6.97 15.62
N LYS A 129 10.73 7.14 14.33
CA LYS A 129 9.57 6.51 13.67
C LYS A 129 9.77 6.47 12.15
N PRO A 130 9.08 5.59 11.40
CA PRO A 130 9.22 5.50 9.94
C PRO A 130 9.02 6.82 9.20
N ARG A 131 8.21 7.73 9.74
CA ARG A 131 7.97 9.08 9.17
C ARG A 131 9.19 9.99 9.22
N ASN A 132 10.11 9.74 10.15
CA ASN A 132 11.33 10.52 10.36
C ASN A 132 12.59 9.76 9.89
N MET A 133 12.41 8.63 9.21
CA MET A 133 13.47 7.83 8.59
C MET A 133 13.39 8.06 7.08
N PHE A 134 14.34 8.80 6.53
CA PHE A 134 14.41 9.14 5.11
C PHE A 134 15.36 8.19 4.40
N ILE A 135 14.95 7.59 3.29
CA ILE A 135 15.82 6.74 2.48
C ILE A 135 16.32 7.50 1.27
N THR A 136 17.62 7.52 1.01
CA THR A 136 18.23 8.17 -0.16
C THR A 136 18.24 7.26 -1.37
N GLN A 137 18.36 7.82 -2.58
CA GLN A 137 18.46 7.04 -3.83
C GLN A 137 19.64 6.06 -3.83
N ASN A 138 20.73 6.41 -3.14
CA ASN A 138 21.91 5.56 -3.00
C ASN A 138 21.77 4.49 -1.91
N GLY A 139 20.58 4.34 -1.32
CA GLY A 139 20.32 3.29 -0.32
C GLY A 139 20.91 3.58 1.05
N VAL A 140 20.77 4.81 1.56
CA VAL A 140 21.13 5.16 2.94
C VAL A 140 19.90 5.65 3.68
N VAL A 141 19.66 5.16 4.90
CA VAL A 141 18.63 5.74 5.78
C VAL A 141 19.24 6.84 6.63
N LYS A 142 18.64 8.03 6.56
CA LYS A 142 18.96 9.20 7.38
C LYS A 142 17.86 9.45 8.40
N LEU A 143 18.24 9.65 9.66
CA LEU A 143 17.33 10.08 10.71
C LEU A 143 17.15 11.60 10.67
N GLY A 144 15.90 12.05 10.51
CA GLY A 144 15.50 13.46 10.55
C GLY A 144 14.70 13.80 11.81
N ASP A 145 14.38 15.08 11.99
CA ASP A 145 13.55 15.55 13.12
C ASP A 145 14.04 15.07 14.52
N TYR A 146 15.36 15.01 14.71
CA TYR A 146 15.99 14.70 16.00
C TYR A 146 16.17 15.95 16.86
N ALA A 147 16.53 15.77 18.14
CA ALA A 147 16.70 16.87 19.10
C ALA A 147 15.43 17.74 19.31
N LEU A 148 14.25 17.17 19.07
CA LEU A 148 12.97 17.81 19.40
C LEU A 148 12.88 18.07 20.91
N PRO A 149 12.18 19.14 21.34
CA PRO A 149 11.92 19.35 22.75
C PRO A 149 11.10 18.18 23.31
N LEU A 150 11.36 17.86 24.58
CA LEU A 150 10.44 17.07 25.37
C LEU A 150 9.09 17.81 25.41
N GLN A 151 8.07 17.21 24.83
CA GLN A 151 6.73 17.78 24.82
C GLN A 151 6.20 17.76 26.26
N GLU A 152 6.13 18.87 27.00
CA GLU A 152 5.69 18.84 28.42
C GLU A 152 4.22 18.41 28.62
N ASP A 153 3.44 18.33 27.55
CA ASP A 153 2.01 18.00 27.57
C ASP A 153 1.63 17.03 26.43
N TYR A 154 1.48 15.74 26.79
CA TYR A 154 1.09 14.68 25.86
C TYR A 154 -0.37 14.77 25.40
N SER A 155 -1.24 15.52 26.08
CA SER A 155 -2.63 15.70 25.64
C SER A 155 -2.75 16.43 24.30
N LYS A 156 -1.67 17.10 23.88
CA LYS A 156 -1.55 17.79 22.59
C LYS A 156 -0.97 16.92 21.48
N LEU A 157 -0.42 15.76 21.81
CA LEU A 157 0.07 14.81 20.80
C LEU A 157 -1.10 14.03 20.23
N LYS A 158 -0.95 13.64 18.96
CA LYS A 158 -1.85 12.65 18.40
C LYS A 158 -1.54 11.29 19.04
N VAL A 159 -2.57 10.46 19.22
CA VAL A 159 -2.44 9.17 19.92
C VAL A 159 -1.44 8.25 19.21
N GLU A 160 -1.33 8.36 17.88
CA GLU A 160 -0.39 7.62 17.05
C GLU A 160 1.08 7.93 17.38
N GLU A 161 1.38 9.13 17.89
CA GLU A 161 2.74 9.49 18.30
C GLU A 161 3.15 8.78 19.59
N LEU A 162 2.18 8.46 20.46
CA LEU A 162 2.42 7.72 21.70
C LEU A 162 2.77 6.26 21.44
N TRP A 163 2.39 5.69 20.30
CA TRP A 163 2.59 4.27 19.99
C TRP A 163 4.08 3.87 19.93
N TYR A 164 4.96 4.82 19.61
CA TYR A 164 6.41 4.58 19.51
C TYR A 164 7.14 4.82 20.83
N MET A 165 6.47 5.43 21.82
CA MET A 165 7.13 5.86 23.04
C MET A 165 7.45 4.69 23.96
N ALA A 166 8.63 4.73 24.57
CA ALA A 166 9.02 3.76 25.58
C ALA A 166 8.19 3.91 26.86
N PRO A 167 7.96 2.83 27.64
CA PRO A 167 7.17 2.88 28.86
C PRO A 167 7.66 3.92 29.89
N GLU A 168 8.98 4.16 29.94
CA GLU A 168 9.59 5.17 30.79
C GLU A 168 9.47 6.60 30.23
N ALA A 169 9.40 6.76 28.90
CA ALA A 169 9.24 8.06 28.25
C ALA A 169 7.85 8.63 28.52
N LEU A 170 6.80 7.78 28.57
CA LEU A 170 5.46 8.15 29.03
C LEU A 170 5.43 8.70 30.46
N LYS A 171 6.48 8.45 31.26
CA LYS A 171 6.66 8.94 32.63
C LYS A 171 7.70 10.07 32.72
N TRP A 172 8.04 10.71 31.61
CA TRP A 172 9.01 11.81 31.55
C TRP A 172 10.45 11.42 31.94
N LYS A 173 10.81 10.14 31.76
CA LYS A 173 12.13 9.58 32.08
C LYS A 173 12.83 9.05 30.83
N GLU A 174 12.75 9.79 29.73
CA GLU A 174 13.42 9.41 28.48
C GLU A 174 14.95 9.42 28.63
N GLY A 175 15.61 8.58 27.84
CA GLY A 175 17.06 8.53 27.72
C GLY A 175 17.49 7.85 26.42
N PRO A 176 18.79 7.59 26.20
CA PRO A 176 19.29 6.99 24.97
C PRO A 176 18.62 5.64 24.63
N LYS A 177 18.33 4.83 25.66
CA LYS A 177 17.63 3.56 25.51
C LYS A 177 16.14 3.71 25.15
N SER A 178 15.55 4.89 25.31
CA SER A 178 14.18 5.15 24.84
C SER A 178 14.13 5.23 23.31
N ASP A 179 15.16 5.80 22.66
CA ASP A 179 15.28 5.79 21.19
C ASP A 179 15.39 4.35 20.64
N VAL A 180 16.08 3.47 21.37
CA VAL A 180 16.20 2.03 21.02
C VAL A 180 14.83 1.34 21.04
N TRP A 181 13.97 1.64 22.01
CA TRP A 181 12.61 1.11 22.03
C TRP A 181 11.81 1.59 20.82
N SER A 182 11.87 2.88 20.53
CA SER A 182 11.17 3.48 19.40
C SER A 182 11.64 2.91 18.06
N LEU A 183 12.94 2.61 17.93
CA LEU A 183 13.47 1.85 16.79
C LEU A 183 12.88 0.44 16.73
N GLY A 184 12.81 -0.28 17.84
CA GLY A 184 12.20 -1.61 17.91
C GLY A 184 10.73 -1.64 17.47
N ILE A 185 9.92 -0.68 17.93
CA ILE A 185 8.53 -0.52 17.48
C ILE A 185 8.46 -0.19 15.99
N SER A 186 9.33 0.69 15.50
CA SER A 186 9.40 1.05 14.08
C SER A 186 9.73 -0.16 13.22
N LEU A 187 10.66 -1.02 13.65
CA LEU A 187 11.01 -2.24 12.91
C LEU A 187 9.88 -3.26 12.90
N ILE A 188 9.11 -3.39 13.98
CA ILE A 188 7.89 -4.22 14.00
C ILE A 188 6.87 -3.67 13.01
N GLU A 189 6.67 -2.35 12.95
CA GLU A 189 5.74 -1.74 12.01
C GLU A 189 6.16 -1.93 10.55
N LEU A 190 7.45 -1.76 10.24
CA LEU A 190 7.99 -2.01 8.91
C LEU A 190 7.87 -3.49 8.53
N ALA A 191 8.14 -4.40 9.46
CA ALA A 191 8.05 -5.84 9.24
C ALA A 191 6.60 -6.32 9.03
N GLU A 192 5.69 -5.90 9.90
CA GLU A 192 4.31 -6.38 9.94
C GLU A 192 3.34 -5.51 9.12
N GLY A 193 3.82 -4.40 8.55
CA GLY A 193 3.03 -3.42 7.78
C GLY A 193 2.06 -2.59 8.63
N ARG A 194 2.06 -2.77 9.96
CA ARG A 194 1.20 -2.06 10.90
C ARG A 194 1.84 -1.92 12.27
N ASN A 195 1.57 -0.80 12.94
CA ASN A 195 2.04 -0.58 14.30
C ASN A 195 1.37 -1.56 15.30
N PRO A 196 2.10 -2.14 16.27
CA PRO A 196 1.54 -3.07 17.26
C PRO A 196 0.46 -2.46 18.17
N PHE A 197 0.42 -1.13 18.30
CA PHE A 197 -0.58 -0.42 19.08
C PHE A 197 -1.71 0.19 18.23
N SER A 198 -1.74 -0.11 16.93
CA SER A 198 -2.81 0.33 16.03
C SER A 198 -4.21 -0.03 16.57
N GLY A 199 -5.13 0.94 16.50
CA GLY A 199 -6.48 0.83 17.06
C GLY A 199 -6.61 1.23 18.54
N CYS A 200 -5.51 1.66 19.20
CA CYS A 200 -5.62 2.38 20.46
C CYS A 200 -5.97 3.86 20.18
N ASP A 201 -7.07 4.32 20.75
CA ASP A 201 -7.72 5.60 20.47
C ASP A 201 -7.47 6.68 21.54
N ASN A 202 -6.79 6.34 22.63
CA ASN A 202 -6.39 7.28 23.68
C ASN A 202 -5.16 6.81 24.47
N GLU A 203 -4.54 7.73 25.21
CA GLU A 203 -3.34 7.47 26.05
C GLU A 203 -3.58 6.34 27.06
N ALA A 204 -4.73 6.33 27.74
CA ALA A 204 -5.03 5.35 28.78
C ALA A 204 -5.04 3.92 28.22
N ARG A 205 -5.64 3.73 27.04
CA ARG A 205 -5.72 2.45 26.33
C ARG A 205 -4.35 2.04 25.80
N THR A 206 -3.61 2.95 25.18
CA THR A 206 -2.23 2.70 24.72
C THR A 206 -1.33 2.29 25.89
N GLY A 207 -1.33 3.05 26.97
CA GLY A 207 -0.53 2.78 28.16
C GLY A 207 -0.97 1.50 28.88
N SER A 208 -2.27 1.21 28.94
CA SER A 208 -2.77 -0.07 29.47
C SER A 208 -2.26 -1.23 28.63
N ARG A 209 -2.38 -1.14 27.30
CA ARG A 209 -1.93 -2.17 26.36
C ARG A 209 -0.42 -2.40 26.42
N MET A 210 0.39 -1.35 26.53
CA MET A 210 1.84 -1.48 26.77
C MET A 210 2.17 -2.22 28.08
N ARG A 211 1.34 -2.07 29.12
CA ARG A 211 1.52 -2.78 30.39
C ARG A 211 1.04 -4.22 30.32
N THR A 212 -0.13 -4.47 29.72
CA THR A 212 -0.84 -5.75 29.76
C THR A 212 -0.48 -6.72 28.63
N MET A 213 -0.15 -6.24 27.42
CA MET A 213 0.41 -7.11 26.39
C MET A 213 1.78 -7.62 26.86
N GLY A 214 2.11 -8.86 26.48
CA GLY A 214 3.49 -9.32 26.44
C GLY A 214 4.36 -8.42 25.55
N PHE A 215 5.62 -8.77 25.35
CA PHE A 215 6.51 -8.02 24.46
C PHE A 215 5.84 -7.80 23.10
N PRO A 216 5.83 -6.57 22.53
CA PRO A 216 5.47 -6.38 21.14
C PRO A 216 6.37 -7.31 20.31
N SER A 217 5.82 -8.36 19.73
CA SER A 217 6.60 -9.43 19.12
C SER A 217 6.26 -9.56 17.65
N LEU A 218 7.28 -9.81 16.85
CA LEU A 218 7.14 -10.21 15.46
C LEU A 218 6.37 -11.54 15.32
N SER A 219 5.75 -11.74 14.18
CA SER A 219 5.02 -12.97 13.83
C SER A 219 5.93 -14.21 13.95
N TYR A 220 5.47 -15.25 14.66
CA TYR A 220 6.32 -16.39 15.07
C TYR A 220 6.84 -17.22 13.90
N ASP A 221 6.10 -17.35 12.79
CA ASP A 221 6.51 -18.22 11.67
C ASP A 221 7.19 -17.46 10.51
N ARG A 222 7.23 -16.12 10.55
CA ARG A 222 7.65 -15.30 9.40
C ARG A 222 9.15 -14.93 9.42
N TRP A 223 9.69 -14.67 10.60
CA TRP A 223 11.01 -14.03 10.74
C TRP A 223 12.05 -14.97 11.33
N SER A 224 13.32 -14.73 11.03
CA SER A 224 14.41 -15.52 11.60
C SER A 224 14.51 -15.34 13.12
N PHE A 225 15.15 -16.29 13.78
CA PHE A 225 15.46 -16.18 15.20
C PHE A 225 16.30 -14.93 15.50
N LEU A 226 17.29 -14.62 14.66
CA LEU A 226 18.19 -13.48 14.87
C LEU A 226 17.46 -12.13 14.79
N PHE A 227 16.53 -11.98 13.83
CA PHE A 227 15.76 -10.74 13.75
C PHE A 227 14.82 -10.57 14.94
N LYS A 228 14.17 -11.66 15.38
CA LYS A 228 13.32 -11.66 16.58
C LYS A 228 14.11 -11.32 17.84
N ASP A 229 15.29 -11.93 18.02
CA ASP A 229 16.16 -11.68 19.16
C ASP A 229 16.60 -10.21 19.21
N PHE A 230 17.00 -9.66 18.06
CA PHE A 230 17.34 -8.25 17.92
C PHE A 230 16.18 -7.32 18.30
N VAL A 231 14.98 -7.56 17.76
CA VAL A 231 13.80 -6.74 18.07
C VAL A 231 13.44 -6.85 19.55
N ASN A 232 13.49 -8.05 20.14
CA ASN A 232 13.24 -8.25 21.57
C ASN A 232 14.24 -7.49 22.45
N ALA A 233 15.52 -7.44 22.06
CA ALA A 233 16.53 -6.64 22.74
C ALA A 233 16.22 -5.14 22.69
N CYS A 234 15.58 -4.66 21.61
CA CYS A 234 15.08 -3.29 21.48
C CYS A 234 13.84 -3.01 22.34
N VAL A 235 12.84 -3.89 22.34
CA VAL A 235 11.54 -3.69 23.02
C VAL A 235 11.45 -4.30 24.42
N THR A 236 12.59 -4.47 25.08
CA THR A 236 12.62 -4.90 26.49
C THR A 236 12.07 -3.79 27.39
N LYS A 237 11.02 -4.10 28.17
CA LYS A 237 10.32 -3.13 29.03
C LYS A 237 11.23 -2.51 30.09
N GLU A 238 12.04 -3.32 30.74
CA GLU A 238 12.99 -2.86 31.76
C GLU A 238 14.18 -2.14 31.12
N VAL A 239 14.36 -0.85 31.46
CA VAL A 239 15.40 0.01 30.86
C VAL A 239 16.81 -0.57 31.04
N ASN A 240 17.08 -1.21 32.19
CA ASN A 240 18.38 -1.81 32.47
C ASN A 240 18.63 -3.10 31.68
N GLY A 241 17.56 -3.84 31.33
CA GLY A 241 17.66 -5.04 30.50
C GLY A 241 17.63 -4.77 29.01
N ARG A 242 17.16 -3.60 28.58
CA ARG A 242 17.15 -3.16 27.18
C ARG A 242 18.57 -2.85 26.72
N PHE A 243 18.94 -3.29 25.52
CA PHE A 243 20.27 -3.04 24.99
C PHE A 243 20.47 -1.55 24.67
N SER A 244 21.70 -1.08 24.78
CA SER A 244 22.16 0.21 24.27
C SER A 244 22.47 0.12 22.77
N VAL A 245 22.64 1.26 22.11
CA VAL A 245 23.02 1.31 20.69
C VAL A 245 24.35 0.59 20.45
N ALA A 246 25.35 0.80 21.31
CA ALA A 246 26.64 0.11 21.21
C ALA A 246 26.50 -1.42 21.34
N GLU A 247 25.66 -1.91 22.26
CA GLU A 247 25.39 -3.35 22.40
C GLU A 247 24.64 -3.91 21.18
N LEU A 248 23.72 -3.14 20.59
CA LEU A 248 22.97 -3.54 19.40
C LEU A 248 23.83 -3.54 18.13
N LEU A 249 24.79 -2.62 17.99
CA LEU A 249 25.75 -2.64 16.88
C LEU A 249 26.62 -3.90 16.88
N CYS A 250 26.85 -4.51 18.06
CA CYS A 250 27.52 -5.79 18.20
C CYS A 250 26.60 -7.02 17.99
N HIS A 251 25.31 -6.82 17.74
CA HIS A 251 24.36 -7.92 17.61
C HIS A 251 24.54 -8.64 16.25
N PRO A 252 24.54 -10.00 16.21
CA PRO A 252 24.79 -10.76 14.97
C PRO A 252 23.85 -10.43 13.82
N PHE A 253 22.63 -9.96 14.12
CA PHE A 253 21.68 -9.54 13.11
C PHE A 253 22.19 -8.38 12.25
N VAL A 254 22.89 -7.38 12.82
CA VAL A 254 23.28 -6.14 12.13
C VAL A 254 24.78 -5.95 11.97
N LEU A 255 25.61 -6.67 12.72
CA LEU A 255 27.07 -6.44 12.82
C LEU A 255 27.75 -6.32 11.45
N GLU A 256 27.66 -7.35 10.61
CA GLU A 256 28.30 -7.36 9.29
C GLU A 256 27.72 -6.29 8.35
N ALA A 257 26.41 -6.07 8.42
CA ALA A 257 25.72 -5.07 7.61
C ALA A 257 26.14 -3.65 8.00
N ALA A 258 26.25 -3.35 9.30
CA ALA A 258 26.66 -2.05 9.80
C ALA A 258 28.10 -1.72 9.37
N GLU A 259 29.04 -2.65 9.53
CA GLU A 259 30.43 -2.48 9.09
C GLU A 259 30.54 -2.25 7.57
N ARG A 260 29.77 -3.01 6.78
CA ARG A 260 29.73 -2.86 5.32
C ARG A 260 29.15 -1.52 4.89
N ILE A 261 28.03 -1.10 5.48
CA ILE A 261 27.37 0.17 5.13
C ILE A 261 28.24 1.36 5.56
N GLU A 262 28.85 1.30 6.73
CA GLU A 262 29.73 2.37 7.21
C GLU A 262 30.96 2.54 6.33
N SER A 263 31.59 1.44 5.91
CA SER A 263 32.75 1.47 5.01
C SER A 263 32.40 1.81 3.55
N GLY A 264 31.29 1.29 3.03
CA GLY A 264 30.83 1.51 1.66
C GLY A 264 30.06 2.82 1.44
N MET A 265 29.61 3.47 2.52
CA MET A 265 28.74 4.66 2.52
C MET A 265 27.40 4.49 1.81
N CYS A 266 26.99 3.26 1.49
CA CYS A 266 25.74 2.94 0.82
C CYS A 266 25.31 1.47 1.05
N SER A 267 24.03 1.18 0.84
CA SER A 267 23.49 -0.18 0.80
C SER A 267 22.88 -0.48 -0.58
N PRO A 268 23.47 -1.40 -1.37
CA PRO A 268 22.89 -1.83 -2.63
C PRO A 268 21.49 -2.44 -2.48
N VAL A 269 21.24 -3.12 -1.36
CA VAL A 269 19.93 -3.69 -1.00
C VAL A 269 18.89 -2.58 -0.89
N LEU A 270 19.21 -1.51 -0.15
CA LEU A 270 18.30 -0.38 0.01
C LEU A 270 18.17 0.46 -1.27
N ALA A 271 19.22 0.58 -2.08
CA ALA A 271 19.13 1.24 -3.39
C ALA A 271 18.13 0.50 -4.30
N ASN A 272 18.16 -0.84 -4.30
CA ASN A 272 17.19 -1.65 -5.01
C ASN A 272 15.77 -1.48 -4.44
N LEU A 273 15.60 -1.44 -3.12
CA LEU A 273 14.31 -1.13 -2.48
C LEU A 273 13.74 0.23 -2.96
N VAL A 274 14.56 1.28 -3.06
CA VAL A 274 14.10 2.59 -3.56
C VAL A 274 13.68 2.51 -5.02
N LYS A 275 14.46 1.83 -5.87
CA LYS A 275 14.08 1.60 -7.28
C LYS A 275 12.74 0.87 -7.39
N ARG A 276 12.53 -0.19 -6.58
CA ARG A 276 11.25 -0.91 -6.51
C ARG A 276 10.10 0.02 -6.11
N PHE A 277 10.33 0.89 -5.13
CA PHE A 277 9.31 1.83 -4.69
C PHE A 277 8.97 2.91 -5.72
N GLN A 278 9.98 3.45 -6.41
CA GLN A 278 9.78 4.41 -7.49
C GLN A 278 8.92 3.81 -8.61
N LYS A 279 9.21 2.57 -9.01
CA LYS A 279 8.37 1.82 -9.97
C LYS A 279 6.93 1.71 -9.48
N HIS A 280 6.74 1.28 -8.23
CA HIS A 280 5.40 1.16 -7.64
C HIS A 280 4.64 2.49 -7.64
N VAL A 281 5.25 3.59 -7.18
CA VAL A 281 4.62 4.92 -7.15
C VAL A 281 4.26 5.38 -8.57
N LEU A 282 5.15 5.16 -9.53
CA LEU A 282 4.90 5.52 -10.93
C LEU A 282 3.70 4.75 -11.48
N CYS A 283 3.65 3.44 -11.23
CA CYS A 283 2.53 2.58 -11.62
C CYS A 283 1.22 3.03 -10.96
N GLU A 284 1.20 3.25 -9.64
CA GLU A 284 0.01 3.73 -8.92
C GLU A 284 -0.51 5.06 -9.47
N ASN A 285 0.39 5.98 -9.84
CA ASN A 285 0.01 7.25 -10.45
C ASN A 285 -0.55 7.07 -11.86
N LEU A 286 0.03 6.16 -12.64
CA LEU A 286 -0.49 5.79 -13.95
C LEU A 286 -1.87 5.12 -13.86
N LEU A 287 -2.07 4.21 -12.89
CA LEU A 287 -3.34 3.52 -12.63
C LEU A 287 -4.47 4.48 -12.24
N LYS A 288 -4.15 5.64 -11.64
CA LYS A 288 -5.13 6.69 -11.32
C LYS A 288 -5.55 7.52 -12.53
N GLY A 289 -4.74 7.55 -13.59
CA GLY A 289 -5.09 8.15 -14.88
C GLY A 289 -5.79 7.15 -15.79
N GLU A 290 -6.65 7.60 -16.69
CA GLU A 290 -7.20 6.76 -17.77
C GLU A 290 -6.10 6.44 -18.81
N VAL A 291 -5.20 5.54 -18.45
CA VAL A 291 -3.93 5.26 -19.14
C VAL A 291 -4.01 3.86 -19.76
N GLY A 292 -3.46 3.69 -20.97
CA GLY A 292 -3.22 2.36 -21.54
C GLY A 292 -1.91 1.80 -20.95
N CYS A 293 -1.91 0.60 -20.37
CA CYS A 293 -0.66 -0.07 -19.95
C CYS A 293 -0.67 -1.50 -20.45
N CYS A 294 0.39 -1.85 -21.16
CA CYS A 294 0.67 -3.21 -21.56
C CYS A 294 1.86 -3.64 -20.72
N CYS A 295 1.59 -4.36 -19.63
CA CYS A 295 2.62 -4.65 -18.65
C CYS A 295 2.48 -6.10 -18.15
N LEU A 296 3.62 -6.79 -18.03
CA LEU A 296 3.73 -8.07 -17.33
C LEU A 296 3.77 -7.81 -15.83
N VAL A 297 3.03 -8.62 -15.08
CA VAL A 297 2.92 -8.54 -13.64
C VAL A 297 3.34 -9.88 -13.05
N SER A 298 4.30 -9.82 -12.14
CA SER A 298 4.75 -10.98 -11.39
C SER A 298 4.20 -10.92 -9.97
N HIS A 299 3.76 -12.08 -9.47
CA HIS A 299 3.30 -12.25 -8.10
C HIS A 299 4.41 -12.88 -7.26
N TYR A 300 4.95 -12.13 -6.31
CA TYR A 300 5.87 -12.64 -5.29
C TYR A 300 5.15 -12.76 -3.94
N PRO A 301 5.67 -13.58 -2.99
CA PRO A 301 5.06 -13.88 -1.69
C PRO A 301 4.51 -12.75 -0.85
N HIS A 302 4.93 -11.52 -1.12
CA HIS A 302 4.49 -10.37 -0.38
C HIS A 302 4.07 -9.20 -1.28
N PHE A 303 4.27 -9.27 -2.61
CA PHE A 303 4.02 -8.17 -3.57
C PHE A 303 3.53 -8.64 -4.94
N CYS A 304 2.58 -7.88 -5.51
CA CYS A 304 2.39 -7.81 -6.96
C CYS A 304 3.25 -6.65 -7.49
N TRP A 305 4.08 -6.91 -8.50
CA TRP A 305 4.88 -5.87 -9.14
C TRP A 305 4.86 -6.00 -10.65
N PHE A 306 4.91 -4.86 -11.33
CA PHE A 306 5.14 -4.80 -12.76
C PHE A 306 6.58 -5.24 -13.02
N HIS A 307 6.71 -6.36 -13.72
CA HIS A 307 7.99 -6.94 -14.08
C HIS A 307 8.57 -6.12 -15.24
N ASN A 308 7.93 -6.20 -16.41
CA ASN A 308 8.34 -5.48 -17.62
C ASN A 308 7.12 -4.91 -18.34
N GLY A 309 7.25 -3.75 -18.98
CA GLY A 309 6.25 -3.26 -19.92
C GLY A 309 6.21 -1.76 -20.10
N ILE A 310 5.14 -1.30 -20.77
CA ILE A 310 4.94 0.09 -21.15
C ILE A 310 3.60 0.60 -20.66
N ALA A 311 3.62 1.83 -20.16
CA ALA A 311 2.44 2.61 -19.85
C ALA A 311 2.43 3.94 -20.62
N GLU A 312 1.28 4.29 -21.20
CA GLU A 312 1.11 5.45 -22.06
C GLU A 312 0.02 6.40 -21.54
N ALA A 313 0.41 7.64 -21.28
CA ALA A 313 -0.47 8.71 -20.87
C ALA A 313 -0.32 9.93 -21.80
N SER A 314 -1.26 10.11 -22.73
CA SER A 314 -1.24 11.19 -23.74
C SER A 314 0.00 11.13 -24.65
N SER A 315 0.99 12.02 -24.49
CA SER A 315 2.25 11.98 -25.25
C SER A 315 3.40 11.35 -24.48
N ARG A 316 3.17 10.96 -23.22
CA ARG A 316 4.20 10.40 -22.34
C ARG A 316 4.13 8.89 -22.36
N VAL A 317 5.29 8.27 -22.58
CA VAL A 317 5.50 6.84 -22.43
C VAL A 317 6.45 6.59 -21.29
N ILE A 318 6.10 5.59 -20.51
CA ILE A 318 6.91 5.07 -19.43
C ILE A 318 7.23 3.61 -19.73
N GLU A 319 8.50 3.32 -19.93
CA GLU A 319 9.01 1.96 -19.98
C GLU A 319 9.51 1.53 -18.60
N MET A 320 9.15 0.31 -18.22
CA MET A 320 9.54 -0.32 -16.96
C MET A 320 10.19 -1.65 -17.30
N SER A 321 11.45 -1.82 -16.92
CA SER A 321 12.14 -3.10 -16.94
C SER A 321 12.74 -3.39 -15.56
N GLU A 322 13.44 -4.51 -15.38
CA GLU A 322 14.12 -4.82 -14.11
C GLU A 322 15.14 -3.75 -13.72
N GLU A 323 15.89 -3.22 -14.70
CA GLU A 323 17.00 -2.30 -14.45
C GLU A 323 16.68 -0.83 -14.66
N LEU A 324 15.73 -0.53 -15.56
CA LEU A 324 15.46 0.84 -16.01
C LEU A 324 13.98 1.21 -15.85
N VAL A 325 13.77 2.45 -15.46
CA VAL A 325 12.49 3.16 -15.57
C VAL A 325 12.72 4.37 -16.43
N ILE A 326 12.12 4.42 -17.61
CA ILE A 326 12.37 5.44 -18.61
C ILE A 326 11.08 6.22 -18.82
N GLU A 327 11.13 7.54 -18.67
CA GLU A 327 10.02 8.45 -18.98
C GLU A 327 10.41 9.30 -20.19
N ALA A 328 9.61 9.25 -21.25
CA ALA A 328 9.84 9.98 -22.48
C ALA A 328 8.57 10.68 -22.97
N ASP A 329 8.71 11.83 -23.62
CA ASP A 329 7.62 12.47 -24.35
C ASP A 329 7.80 12.24 -25.85
N ILE A 330 6.94 11.42 -26.45
CA ILE A 330 7.00 11.04 -27.86
C ILE A 330 6.84 12.26 -28.76
N ARG A 331 5.96 13.20 -28.38
CA ARG A 331 5.65 14.37 -29.23
C ARG A 331 6.83 15.35 -29.23
N LEU A 332 7.47 15.54 -28.09
CA LEU A 332 8.67 16.38 -27.96
C LEU A 332 9.93 15.65 -28.42
N LYS A 333 9.87 14.32 -28.60
CA LYS A 333 11.03 13.46 -28.88
C LYS A 333 12.13 13.65 -27.81
N GLU A 334 11.71 13.78 -26.56
CA GLU A 334 12.58 14.14 -25.44
C GLU A 334 12.55 13.05 -24.36
N LEU A 335 13.74 12.66 -23.91
CA LEU A 335 13.91 11.77 -22.76
C LEU A 335 13.82 12.60 -21.48
N LEU A 336 12.72 12.45 -20.74
CA LEU A 336 12.44 13.29 -19.57
C LEU A 336 13.26 12.82 -18.36
N ARG A 337 13.15 11.53 -18.03
CA ARG A 337 13.78 10.94 -16.84
C ARG A 337 14.23 9.52 -17.07
N VAL A 338 15.33 9.14 -16.44
CA VAL A 338 15.76 7.73 -16.32
C VAL A 338 16.03 7.43 -14.86
N ASN A 339 15.39 6.39 -14.31
CA ASN A 339 15.45 6.01 -12.90
C ASN A 339 15.12 7.17 -11.93
N GLY A 340 14.25 8.08 -12.38
CA GLY A 340 13.82 9.25 -11.61
C GLY A 340 14.79 10.44 -11.66
N GLU A 341 15.92 10.33 -12.35
CA GLU A 341 16.84 11.45 -12.58
C GLU A 341 16.48 12.21 -13.85
N GLU A 342 16.53 13.54 -13.79
CA GLU A 342 16.32 14.41 -14.95
C GLU A 342 17.54 14.42 -15.86
N MET A 343 17.33 14.27 -17.16
CA MET A 343 18.40 14.13 -18.13
C MET A 343 18.98 15.49 -18.58
N LYS A 344 19.86 16.08 -17.75
CA LYS A 344 20.42 17.43 -18.01
C LYS A 344 21.68 17.48 -18.88
N ALA A 345 22.34 16.34 -19.13
CA ALA A 345 23.65 16.27 -19.78
C ALA A 345 23.64 15.64 -21.19
N ILE A 346 22.45 15.49 -21.79
CA ILE A 346 22.31 14.94 -23.14
C ILE A 346 22.82 15.95 -24.17
N GLN A 347 23.64 15.47 -25.10
CA GLN A 347 24.04 16.23 -26.28
C GLN A 347 23.07 15.91 -27.42
N HIS A 348 22.47 16.94 -28.01
CA HIS A 348 21.47 16.77 -29.06
C HIS A 348 22.08 16.84 -30.47
N ASN A 349 21.49 16.11 -31.41
CA ASN A 349 21.85 16.11 -32.83
C ASN A 349 23.34 15.78 -33.11
N VAL A 350 23.89 14.83 -32.36
CA VAL A 350 25.26 14.35 -32.51
C VAL A 350 25.30 13.23 -33.55
N VAL A 351 26.32 13.28 -34.41
CA VAL A 351 26.68 12.18 -35.32
C VAL A 351 27.74 11.33 -34.63
N LEU A 352 27.40 10.07 -34.32
CA LEU A 352 28.22 9.14 -33.56
C LEU A 352 28.45 7.86 -34.38
N ASP A 353 29.70 7.60 -34.73
CA ASP A 353 30.10 6.33 -35.32
C ASP A 353 30.04 5.23 -34.25
N LEU A 354 29.26 4.18 -34.51
CA LEU A 354 29.00 3.10 -33.55
C LEU A 354 30.02 1.97 -33.65
N ASN A 355 30.54 1.72 -34.86
CA ASN A 355 31.53 0.70 -35.12
C ASN A 355 32.40 1.03 -36.35
N ASP A 356 33.47 0.26 -36.53
CA ASP A 356 34.40 0.39 -37.65
C ASP A 356 33.79 -0.06 -38.99
N ASP A 357 32.67 -0.78 -38.95
CA ASP A 357 31.94 -1.27 -40.13
C ASP A 357 31.09 -0.17 -40.80
N GLY A 358 30.95 0.99 -40.16
CA GLY A 358 30.27 2.17 -40.71
C GLY A 358 28.83 2.37 -40.21
N GLU A 359 28.38 1.65 -39.18
CA GLU A 359 27.11 1.96 -38.53
C GLU A 359 27.20 3.28 -37.76
N ARG A 360 26.14 4.09 -37.85
CA ARG A 360 26.13 5.44 -37.31
C ARG A 360 24.81 5.79 -36.65
N TRP A 361 24.90 6.52 -35.55
CA TRP A 361 23.77 7.13 -34.87
C TRP A 361 23.76 8.64 -35.10
N GLU A 362 22.60 9.19 -35.43
CA GLU A 362 22.38 10.63 -35.56
C GLU A 362 21.25 11.05 -34.61
N GLY A 363 21.60 11.70 -33.49
CA GLY A 363 20.62 12.09 -32.50
C GLY A 363 21.21 12.38 -31.13
N ASP A 364 20.44 12.07 -30.09
CA ASP A 364 20.80 12.33 -28.71
C ASP A 364 21.89 11.37 -28.20
N VAL A 365 22.89 11.90 -27.51
CA VAL A 365 24.07 11.17 -27.01
C VAL A 365 24.40 11.54 -25.57
N LEU A 366 24.69 10.53 -24.75
CA LEU A 366 25.23 10.67 -23.40
C LEU A 366 26.42 9.72 -23.24
N GLN A 367 27.54 10.22 -22.70
CA GLN A 367 28.76 9.43 -22.48
C GLN A 367 29.22 8.65 -23.73
N ASN A 368 29.14 9.29 -24.91
CA ASN A 368 29.54 8.72 -26.20
C ASN A 368 28.74 7.45 -26.61
N LYS A 369 27.48 7.38 -26.19
CA LYS A 369 26.53 6.34 -26.57
C LYS A 369 25.17 6.96 -26.94
N PRO A 370 24.38 6.32 -27.82
CA PRO A 370 22.99 6.72 -28.06
C PRO A 370 22.23 6.84 -26.73
N TYR A 371 21.56 7.96 -26.50
CA TYR A 371 20.83 8.18 -25.25
C TYR A 371 19.73 9.24 -25.44
N GLY A 372 18.61 8.83 -26.02
CA GLY A 372 17.48 9.70 -26.34
C GLY A 372 16.95 9.43 -27.75
N TRP A 373 16.38 10.43 -28.40
CA TRP A 373 15.80 10.27 -29.74
C TRP A 373 16.86 10.41 -30.83
N GLY A 374 16.76 9.60 -31.89
CA GLY A 374 17.63 9.73 -33.06
C GLY A 374 17.34 8.73 -34.17
N VAL A 375 18.26 8.65 -35.12
CA VAL A 375 18.21 7.77 -36.29
C VAL A 375 19.45 6.89 -36.34
N LEU A 376 19.25 5.59 -36.51
CA LEU A 376 20.29 4.60 -36.73
C LEU A 376 20.43 4.30 -38.22
N TYR A 377 21.66 4.34 -38.71
CA TYR A 377 22.05 3.99 -40.07
C TYR A 377 22.95 2.76 -40.08
N ASP A 378 22.75 1.88 -41.07
CA ASP A 378 23.66 0.76 -41.33
C ASP A 378 24.92 1.21 -42.10
N SER A 379 25.84 0.27 -42.33
CA SER A 379 27.09 0.47 -43.07
C SER A 379 26.92 0.90 -44.53
N GLU A 380 25.73 0.74 -45.11
CA GLU A 380 25.38 1.22 -46.44
C GLU A 380 24.70 2.60 -46.41
N ASN A 381 24.68 3.26 -45.24
CA ASN A 381 24.03 4.54 -45.00
C ASN A 381 22.51 4.50 -45.26
N ARG A 382 21.88 3.35 -44.99
CA ARG A 382 20.42 3.15 -45.04
C ARG A 382 19.83 3.31 -43.64
N MET A 383 18.65 3.91 -43.55
CA MET A 383 17.95 4.04 -42.27
C MET A 383 17.46 2.67 -41.80
N VAL A 384 17.81 2.32 -40.55
CA VAL A 384 17.40 1.07 -39.89
C VAL A 384 16.34 1.34 -38.83
N TYR A 385 16.49 2.43 -38.09
CA TYR A 385 15.61 2.77 -36.98
C TYR A 385 15.52 4.29 -36.76
N GLU A 386 14.35 4.79 -36.40
CA GLU A 386 14.11 6.16 -35.89
C GLU A 386 13.34 6.04 -34.57
N GLY A 387 13.86 6.54 -33.46
CA GLY A 387 13.16 6.47 -32.19
C GLY A 387 14.04 6.71 -30.97
N PHE A 388 13.52 6.38 -29.79
CA PHE A 388 14.32 6.42 -28.57
C PHE A 388 15.26 5.21 -28.48
N ARG A 389 16.50 5.46 -28.05
CA ARG A 389 17.54 4.44 -27.86
C ARG A 389 18.42 4.77 -26.65
N ILE A 390 18.73 3.77 -25.82
CA ILE A 390 19.71 3.85 -24.74
C ILE A 390 20.78 2.79 -24.99
N GLY A 391 21.99 3.24 -25.29
CA GLY A 391 23.09 2.37 -25.71
C GLY A 391 22.76 1.64 -27.00
N ASP A 392 22.65 0.32 -26.91
CA ASP A 392 22.35 -0.61 -27.99
C ASP A 392 20.87 -1.06 -28.03
N VAL A 393 20.05 -0.57 -27.10
CA VAL A 393 18.66 -1.02 -26.92
C VAL A 393 17.67 0.07 -27.34
N ASN A 394 16.71 -0.29 -28.20
CA ASN A 394 15.58 0.56 -28.55
C ASN A 394 14.55 0.53 -27.41
N VAL A 395 14.03 1.70 -27.04
CA VAL A 395 13.21 1.88 -25.84
C VAL A 395 12.02 2.79 -26.14
N CYS A 396 11.00 2.77 -25.28
CA CYS A 396 9.79 3.58 -25.28
C CYS A 396 8.96 3.55 -26.58
N TYR A 397 9.46 4.16 -27.65
CA TYR A 397 8.75 4.33 -28.92
C TYR A 397 9.72 4.51 -30.08
N GLY A 398 9.41 3.92 -31.22
CA GLY A 398 10.19 4.12 -32.44
C GLY A 398 9.61 3.45 -33.69
N ARG A 399 10.39 3.53 -34.76
CA ARG A 399 10.10 3.02 -36.09
C ARG A 399 11.27 2.20 -36.60
N SER A 400 11.03 0.95 -37.00
CA SER A 400 12.01 0.16 -37.75
C SER A 400 11.69 0.22 -39.25
N TYR A 401 12.71 0.02 -40.09
CA TYR A 401 12.59 0.12 -41.54
C TYR A 401 13.09 -1.15 -42.22
N TYR A 402 12.52 -1.47 -43.37
CA TYR A 402 13.15 -2.32 -44.38
C TYR A 402 14.26 -1.50 -45.06
N PRO A 403 15.55 -1.65 -44.69
CA PRO A 403 16.57 -0.65 -45.03
C PRO A 403 16.80 -0.56 -46.54
N ASP A 404 16.65 -1.67 -47.25
CA ASP A 404 16.87 -1.79 -48.69
C ASP A 404 15.85 -1.02 -49.55
N ILE A 405 14.67 -0.75 -49.00
CA ILE A 405 13.57 -0.05 -49.70
C ILE A 405 13.09 1.21 -48.97
N GLY A 406 13.58 1.48 -47.76
CA GLY A 406 13.24 2.66 -46.97
C GLY A 406 11.77 2.71 -46.49
N VAL A 407 11.07 1.58 -46.53
CA VAL A 407 9.67 1.45 -46.08
C VAL A 407 9.67 1.13 -44.58
N VAL A 408 8.79 1.77 -43.81
CA VAL A 408 8.59 1.45 -42.40
C VAL A 408 8.15 -0.01 -42.28
N GLU A 409 8.84 -0.78 -41.45
CA GLU A 409 8.46 -2.14 -41.09
C GLU A 409 7.52 -2.11 -39.89
N TYR A 410 7.88 -1.36 -38.84
CA TYR A 410 7.09 -1.27 -37.61
C TYR A 410 7.12 0.17 -37.09
N GLU A 411 6.01 0.62 -36.52
CA GLU A 411 5.90 1.88 -35.80
C GLU A 411 5.10 1.63 -34.52
N GLY A 412 5.67 1.94 -33.36
CA GLY A 412 4.98 1.70 -32.11
C GLY A 412 5.87 1.75 -30.88
N GLU A 413 5.30 1.29 -29.78
CA GLU A 413 5.95 1.22 -28.48
C GLU A 413 6.94 0.04 -28.40
N ILE A 414 8.04 0.24 -27.67
CA ILE A 414 9.17 -0.71 -27.63
C ILE A 414 9.68 -0.83 -26.21
N CYS A 415 9.68 -2.04 -25.64
CA CYS A 415 10.22 -2.32 -24.31
C CYS A 415 11.42 -3.25 -24.45
N GLU A 416 12.60 -2.86 -23.96
CA GLU A 416 13.85 -3.63 -24.04
C GLU A 416 14.15 -4.17 -25.46
N GLY A 417 13.95 -3.34 -26.48
CA GLY A 417 14.14 -3.70 -27.89
C GLY A 417 13.04 -4.56 -28.49
N LYS A 418 11.99 -4.89 -27.73
CA LYS A 418 10.88 -5.74 -28.17
C LYS A 418 9.64 -4.92 -28.47
N ARG A 419 8.86 -5.35 -29.47
CA ARG A 419 7.57 -4.72 -29.77
C ARG A 419 6.64 -4.91 -28.58
N TRP A 420 6.07 -3.81 -28.11
CA TRP A 420 5.26 -3.77 -26.92
C TRP A 420 4.16 -2.72 -27.09
N GLY A 421 3.11 -2.79 -26.28
CA GLY A 421 2.04 -1.80 -26.27
C GLY A 421 1.45 -1.53 -27.66
N ARG A 422 1.06 -0.28 -27.94
CA ARG A 422 0.44 0.06 -29.22
C ARG A 422 1.45 0.10 -30.36
N GLY A 423 1.14 -0.57 -31.46
CA GLY A 423 1.97 -0.50 -32.65
C GLY A 423 1.34 -1.05 -33.92
N ALA A 424 1.88 -0.62 -35.05
CA ALA A 424 1.51 -1.03 -36.39
C ALA A 424 2.69 -1.74 -37.09
N LEU A 425 2.42 -2.89 -37.70
CA LEU A 425 3.32 -3.64 -38.56
C LEU A 425 2.90 -3.42 -40.01
N PHE A 426 3.86 -3.19 -40.90
CA PHE A 426 3.64 -2.92 -42.31
C PHE A 426 4.36 -3.94 -43.19
N ASP A 427 3.81 -4.20 -44.37
CA ASP A 427 4.47 -4.99 -45.40
C ASP A 427 5.50 -4.15 -46.17
N ARG A 428 6.25 -4.80 -47.06
CA ARG A 428 7.26 -4.14 -47.91
C ARG A 428 6.67 -3.15 -48.93
N ASN A 429 5.34 -3.07 -49.07
CA ASN A 429 4.65 -2.09 -49.90
C ASN A 429 4.09 -0.92 -49.06
N GLY A 430 4.26 -0.95 -47.73
CA GLY A 430 3.73 0.04 -46.80
C GLY A 430 2.26 -0.18 -46.42
N ASN A 431 1.67 -1.35 -46.72
CA ASN A 431 0.32 -1.67 -46.28
C ASN A 431 0.35 -2.18 -44.83
N THR A 432 -0.60 -1.73 -44.00
CA THR A 432 -0.77 -2.24 -42.64
C THR A 432 -1.10 -3.73 -42.65
N VAL A 433 -0.21 -4.53 -42.04
CA VAL A 433 -0.39 -5.97 -41.79
C VAL A 433 -1.16 -6.18 -40.49
N PHE A 434 -0.83 -5.38 -39.47
CA PHE A 434 -1.47 -5.42 -38.17
C PHE A 434 -1.39 -4.05 -37.50
N GLU A 435 -2.42 -3.66 -36.76
CA GLU A 435 -2.44 -2.48 -35.91
C GLU A 435 -3.19 -2.84 -34.61
N GLY A 436 -2.51 -2.71 -33.47
CA GLY A 436 -3.07 -3.13 -32.19
C GLY A 436 -2.03 -3.20 -31.07
N GLU A 437 -2.36 -3.96 -30.04
CA GLU A 437 -1.50 -4.16 -28.86
C GLU A 437 -0.48 -5.29 -29.10
N TRP A 438 0.75 -5.05 -28.68
CA TRP A 438 1.88 -5.96 -28.74
C TRP A 438 2.38 -6.25 -27.33
N MET A 439 2.95 -7.42 -27.11
CA MET A 439 3.72 -7.71 -25.91
C MET A 439 4.74 -8.79 -26.23
N ASN A 440 6.02 -8.53 -25.95
CA ASN A 440 7.13 -9.44 -26.24
C ASN A 440 7.15 -9.96 -27.71
N HIS A 441 6.92 -9.06 -28.69
CA HIS A 441 6.80 -9.36 -30.13
C HIS A 441 5.53 -10.09 -30.58
N GLU A 442 4.63 -10.48 -29.69
CA GLU A 442 3.38 -11.15 -30.03
C GLU A 442 2.22 -10.15 -30.04
N CYS A 443 1.30 -10.30 -30.99
CA CYS A 443 0.15 -9.43 -31.19
C CYS A 443 -1.21 -10.14 -30.98
N GLU A 444 -1.21 -11.46 -30.83
CA GLU A 444 -2.39 -12.30 -30.57
C GLU A 444 -2.41 -12.75 -29.11
N MET A 445 -2.45 -11.79 -28.18
CA MET A 445 -2.46 -12.08 -26.75
C MET A 445 -3.76 -12.76 -26.31
N GLU A 446 -3.64 -13.86 -25.57
CA GLU A 446 -4.80 -14.49 -24.93
C GLU A 446 -5.36 -13.57 -23.83
N LYS A 447 -6.59 -13.12 -24.00
CA LYS A 447 -7.27 -12.27 -22.99
C LYS A 447 -7.88 -13.08 -21.84
N ARG A 448 -7.80 -14.40 -21.94
CA ARG A 448 -8.31 -15.36 -20.95
C ARG A 448 -7.13 -16.19 -20.49
N VAL A 449 -6.86 -16.16 -19.18
CA VAL A 449 -5.87 -17.04 -18.57
C VAL A 449 -6.59 -18.13 -17.78
N GLU A 450 -6.11 -19.38 -17.93
CA GLU A 450 -6.56 -20.52 -17.15
C GLU A 450 -5.40 -21.11 -16.36
N ILE A 451 -5.44 -20.96 -15.03
CA ILE A 451 -4.40 -21.45 -14.14
C ILE A 451 -4.70 -22.90 -13.76
N GLN A 452 -3.79 -23.81 -14.15
CA GLN A 452 -3.90 -25.25 -13.91
C GLN A 452 -2.71 -25.75 -13.08
N LYS A 453 -2.93 -26.80 -12.27
CA LYS A 453 -1.98 -27.30 -11.27
C LYS A 453 -0.62 -27.78 -11.81
N GLU A 454 -0.55 -28.12 -13.09
CA GLU A 454 0.65 -28.66 -13.75
C GLU A 454 1.47 -27.58 -14.50
N VAL A 455 0.96 -26.34 -14.53
CA VAL A 455 1.58 -25.22 -15.26
C VAL A 455 2.06 -24.16 -14.26
N ASP A 456 3.36 -23.91 -14.33
CA ASP A 456 4.08 -22.71 -13.89
C ASP A 456 4.40 -22.50 -12.41
N ASP A 457 5.70 -22.64 -12.12
CA ASP A 457 6.37 -21.94 -11.04
C ASP A 457 6.29 -20.40 -11.20
N HIS A 458 5.85 -19.88 -12.36
CA HIS A 458 5.72 -18.44 -12.66
C HIS A 458 4.59 -18.09 -13.64
N VAL A 459 3.31 -18.16 -13.23
CA VAL A 459 2.21 -17.63 -14.06
C VAL A 459 2.40 -16.11 -14.22
N LEU A 460 2.68 -15.66 -15.45
CA LEU A 460 2.78 -14.24 -15.77
C LEU A 460 1.38 -13.70 -16.05
N PHE A 461 0.87 -12.83 -15.16
CA PHE A 461 -0.30 -12.04 -15.48
C PHE A 461 0.11 -10.90 -16.42
N HIS A 462 -0.76 -10.54 -17.35
CA HIS A 462 -0.61 -9.30 -18.09
C HIS A 462 -1.86 -8.44 -17.95
N THR A 463 -1.67 -7.15 -18.05
CA THR A 463 -2.72 -6.16 -17.78
C THR A 463 -3.88 -6.14 -18.79
N LEU A 464 -3.69 -6.76 -19.97
CA LEU A 464 -4.73 -6.88 -20.99
C LEU A 464 -5.74 -8.00 -20.72
N LEU A 465 -5.53 -8.83 -19.69
CA LEU A 465 -6.45 -9.92 -19.35
C LEU A 465 -7.87 -9.40 -19.04
N GLU A 466 -8.85 -10.04 -19.65
CA GLU A 466 -10.28 -9.82 -19.43
C GLU A 466 -10.90 -10.93 -18.57
N GLU A 467 -10.35 -12.15 -18.62
CA GLU A 467 -10.87 -13.31 -17.88
C GLU A 467 -9.73 -14.03 -17.14
N VAL A 468 -9.90 -14.21 -15.82
CA VAL A 468 -9.01 -15.03 -15.00
C VAL A 468 -9.78 -16.20 -14.44
N ILE A 469 -9.38 -17.40 -14.84
CA ILE A 469 -10.01 -18.66 -14.43
C ILE A 469 -8.97 -19.51 -13.70
N VAL A 470 -9.24 -19.84 -12.45
CA VAL A 470 -8.38 -20.70 -11.63
C VAL A 470 -9.05 -22.06 -11.52
N SER A 471 -8.39 -23.11 -12.01
CA SER A 471 -8.91 -24.48 -11.87
C SER A 471 -8.83 -24.97 -10.43
N ASP A 472 -9.58 -26.03 -10.13
CA ASP A 472 -9.61 -26.61 -8.78
C ASP A 472 -8.20 -26.94 -8.25
N ARG A 473 -7.97 -26.71 -6.96
CA ARG A 473 -6.73 -27.05 -6.23
C ARG A 473 -5.47 -26.38 -6.79
N CYS A 474 -5.58 -25.11 -7.18
CA CYS A 474 -4.50 -24.29 -7.70
C CYS A 474 -4.16 -23.10 -6.77
N CYS A 475 -3.00 -22.47 -7.03
CA CYS A 475 -2.52 -21.26 -6.34
C CYS A 475 -2.33 -21.41 -4.81
N ASP A 476 -1.80 -22.56 -4.38
CA ASP A 476 -1.58 -22.90 -2.98
C ASP A 476 -0.14 -22.67 -2.50
N GLY A 477 0.65 -21.88 -3.22
CA GLY A 477 1.99 -21.51 -2.78
C GLY A 477 1.97 -20.31 -1.84
N ILE A 478 3.08 -20.12 -1.09
CA ILE A 478 3.24 -18.99 -0.17
C ILE A 478 3.33 -17.64 -0.91
N GLU A 479 3.59 -17.70 -2.22
CA GLU A 479 3.66 -16.56 -3.13
C GLU A 479 2.35 -15.75 -3.21
N TRP A 480 1.21 -16.39 -2.89
CA TRP A 480 -0.13 -15.82 -3.02
C TRP A 480 -0.64 -15.11 -1.77
N LYS A 481 0.20 -14.85 -0.76
CA LYS A 481 -0.25 -14.31 0.52
C LYS A 481 -1.18 -13.08 0.41
N VAL A 482 -1.00 -12.24 -0.59
CA VAL A 482 -1.85 -11.08 -0.88
C VAL A 482 -2.29 -11.12 -2.34
N LEU A 483 -3.55 -11.45 -2.60
CA LEU A 483 -4.13 -11.44 -3.94
C LEU A 483 -4.74 -10.05 -4.23
N ARG A 484 -3.93 -9.16 -4.79
CA ARG A 484 -4.38 -7.84 -5.29
C ARG A 484 -4.75 -7.96 -6.75
N LEU A 485 -5.93 -7.48 -7.16
CA LEU A 485 -6.39 -7.57 -8.55
C LEU A 485 -6.40 -6.22 -9.28
N SER A 486 -6.14 -5.12 -8.57
CA SER A 486 -6.24 -3.74 -9.09
C SER A 486 -5.39 -3.44 -10.34
N PHE A 487 -4.37 -4.26 -10.63
CA PHE A 487 -3.55 -4.14 -11.84
C PHE A 487 -4.23 -4.70 -13.11
N LEU A 488 -5.23 -5.58 -12.97
CA LEU A 488 -5.98 -6.15 -14.09
C LEU A 488 -7.12 -5.21 -14.49
N PHE A 489 -6.79 -4.04 -15.03
CA PHE A 489 -7.77 -2.99 -15.33
C PHE A 489 -8.82 -3.40 -16.37
N ASN A 490 -8.50 -4.38 -17.21
CA ASN A 490 -9.40 -4.95 -18.20
C ASN A 490 -10.22 -6.14 -17.69
N LEU A 491 -10.02 -6.58 -16.44
CA LEU A 491 -10.69 -7.75 -15.91
C LEU A 491 -12.21 -7.55 -15.91
N ARG A 492 -12.90 -8.50 -16.53
CA ARG A 492 -14.36 -8.60 -16.62
C ARG A 492 -14.89 -9.78 -15.83
N GLU A 493 -14.15 -10.89 -15.79
CA GLU A 493 -14.54 -12.09 -15.05
C GLU A 493 -13.37 -12.63 -14.21
N LEU A 494 -13.65 -12.83 -12.91
CA LEU A 494 -12.83 -13.65 -12.03
C LEU A 494 -13.61 -14.90 -11.66
N ARG A 495 -13.08 -16.08 -12.02
CA ARG A 495 -13.64 -17.37 -11.65
C ARG A 495 -12.59 -18.22 -10.96
N VAL A 496 -12.85 -18.58 -9.70
CA VAL A 496 -12.00 -19.48 -8.93
C VAL A 496 -12.73 -20.80 -8.75
N GLY A 497 -12.09 -21.90 -9.09
CA GLY A 497 -12.57 -23.27 -8.85
C GLY A 497 -12.62 -23.62 -7.37
N ASP A 498 -12.72 -24.90 -7.06
CA ASP A 498 -12.81 -25.40 -5.69
C ASP A 498 -11.41 -25.61 -5.07
N GLU A 499 -11.30 -25.51 -3.73
CA GLU A 499 -10.11 -25.83 -2.93
C GLU A 499 -8.83 -25.05 -3.31
N CYS A 500 -8.94 -23.80 -3.77
CA CYS A 500 -7.80 -22.97 -4.17
C CYS A 500 -7.32 -22.01 -3.06
N PHE A 501 -6.11 -21.44 -3.21
CA PHE A 501 -5.63 -20.28 -2.45
C PHE A 501 -5.46 -20.49 -0.93
N TRP A 502 -4.83 -21.57 -0.49
CA TRP A 502 -4.75 -21.91 0.94
C TRP A 502 -3.90 -20.97 1.81
N TYR A 503 -2.98 -20.21 1.21
CA TYR A 503 -2.08 -19.29 1.95
C TYR A 503 -2.41 -17.81 1.78
N VAL A 504 -3.44 -17.47 1.00
CA VAL A 504 -3.87 -16.08 0.81
C VAL A 504 -4.47 -15.56 2.11
N GLU A 505 -3.98 -14.42 2.58
CA GLU A 505 -4.44 -13.70 3.76
C GLU A 505 -5.27 -12.46 3.41
N GLU A 506 -5.02 -11.86 2.24
CA GLU A 506 -5.68 -10.65 1.77
C GLU A 506 -6.16 -10.84 0.33
N VAL A 507 -7.43 -10.53 0.07
CA VAL A 507 -8.01 -10.51 -1.28
C VAL A 507 -8.57 -9.12 -1.53
N GLU A 508 -8.03 -8.44 -2.53
CA GLU A 508 -8.33 -7.03 -2.83
C GLU A 508 -8.76 -6.86 -4.30
N ALA A 509 -10.08 -6.78 -4.50
CA ALA A 509 -10.74 -6.41 -5.74
C ALA A 509 -11.27 -4.97 -5.61
N VAL A 510 -10.37 -3.99 -5.74
CA VAL A 510 -10.70 -2.57 -5.52
C VAL A 510 -10.44 -1.76 -6.78
N GLY A 511 -11.42 -0.95 -7.19
CA GLY A 511 -11.27 0.00 -8.31
C GLY A 511 -11.35 -0.62 -9.70
N LEU A 512 -11.87 -1.84 -9.83
CA LEU A 512 -11.94 -2.56 -11.12
C LEU A 512 -13.16 -2.09 -11.93
N LYS A 513 -12.92 -1.09 -12.79
CA LYS A 513 -13.97 -0.39 -13.57
C LYS A 513 -14.70 -1.26 -14.60
N LYS A 514 -14.12 -2.40 -15.00
CA LYS A 514 -14.67 -3.31 -16.01
C LYS A 514 -15.15 -4.66 -15.45
N LEU A 515 -14.94 -4.91 -14.16
CA LEU A 515 -15.25 -6.19 -13.54
C LEU A 515 -16.76 -6.39 -13.48
N GLU A 516 -17.27 -7.42 -14.16
CA GLU A 516 -18.70 -7.74 -14.24
C GLU A 516 -19.08 -8.87 -13.27
N THR A 517 -18.20 -9.87 -13.11
CA THR A 517 -18.53 -11.12 -12.41
C THR A 517 -17.39 -11.60 -11.52
N VAL A 518 -17.72 -11.94 -10.27
CA VAL A 518 -16.81 -12.60 -9.33
C VAL A 518 -17.45 -13.89 -8.82
N VAL A 519 -16.88 -15.03 -9.21
CA VAL A 519 -17.33 -16.36 -8.78
C VAL A 519 -16.18 -17.07 -8.09
N ILE A 520 -16.38 -17.44 -6.83
CA ILE A 520 -15.42 -18.19 -6.03
C ILE A 520 -16.04 -19.54 -5.67
N GLY A 521 -15.33 -20.62 -5.95
CA GLY A 521 -15.73 -21.98 -5.64
C GLY A 521 -15.77 -22.27 -4.14
N LYS A 522 -15.83 -23.56 -3.80
CA LYS A 522 -15.97 -24.08 -2.44
C LYS A 522 -14.61 -24.27 -1.80
N ASN A 523 -14.54 -24.04 -0.49
CA ASN A 523 -13.35 -24.27 0.34
C ASN A 523 -12.09 -23.52 -0.14
N CYS A 524 -12.25 -22.39 -0.81
CA CYS A 524 -11.13 -21.54 -1.24
C CYS A 524 -10.71 -20.58 -0.13
N PHE A 525 -9.49 -20.06 -0.18
CA PHE A 525 -9.00 -19.11 0.82
C PHE A 525 -9.07 -19.68 2.25
N ARG A 526 -8.70 -20.96 2.40
CA ARG A 526 -8.70 -21.69 3.68
C ARG A 526 -7.28 -21.80 4.24
N LYS A 527 -6.94 -20.93 5.20
CA LYS A 527 -5.71 -21.05 5.97
C LYS A 527 -5.67 -22.39 6.72
N ARG A 528 -4.54 -23.12 6.66
CA ARG A 528 -4.37 -24.40 7.38
C ARG A 528 -4.52 -24.18 8.90
N ARG A 529 -5.33 -25.03 9.55
CA ARG A 529 -5.67 -24.96 10.98
C ARG A 529 -4.47 -24.93 11.95
N ILE A 530 -3.29 -25.40 11.53
CA ILE A 530 -2.07 -25.46 12.35
C ILE A 530 -1.46 -24.06 12.54
N THR A 531 -1.67 -23.12 11.61
CA THR A 531 -1.10 -21.77 11.63
C THR A 531 -2.11 -20.68 12.01
N TRP A 532 -3.33 -21.06 12.42
CA TRP A 532 -4.36 -20.09 12.75
C TRP A 532 -4.12 -19.46 14.12
N ASN A 533 -3.85 -18.15 14.12
CA ASN A 533 -3.78 -17.33 15.32
C ASN A 533 -5.01 -16.39 15.36
N ARG A 534 -5.76 -16.42 16.47
CA ARG A 534 -6.96 -15.57 16.68
C ARG A 534 -6.73 -14.07 16.48
N ASN A 535 -5.48 -13.61 16.52
CA ASN A 535 -5.12 -12.19 16.36
C ASN A 535 -4.74 -11.80 14.92
N GLU A 536 -4.70 -12.75 13.99
CA GLU A 536 -4.44 -12.47 12.58
C GLU A 536 -5.66 -11.81 11.94
N ARG A 537 -5.43 -10.76 11.15
CA ARG A 537 -6.49 -10.12 10.39
C ARG A 537 -6.36 -10.54 8.94
N LEU A 538 -7.40 -11.18 8.43
CA LEU A 538 -7.52 -11.66 7.06
C LEU A 538 -8.69 -10.92 6.42
N PHE A 539 -8.50 -10.43 5.19
CA PHE A 539 -9.36 -9.41 4.59
C PHE A 539 -9.88 -9.83 3.23
N PHE A 540 -11.18 -9.68 3.03
CA PHE A 540 -11.80 -9.71 1.71
C PHE A 540 -12.43 -8.35 1.41
N TRP A 541 -11.96 -7.72 0.34
CA TRP A 541 -12.43 -6.44 -0.14
C TRP A 541 -12.91 -6.53 -1.59
N LEU A 542 -14.16 -6.14 -1.81
CA LEU A 542 -14.70 -5.81 -3.12
C LEU A 542 -15.21 -4.37 -3.02
N LYS A 543 -14.49 -3.40 -3.61
CA LYS A 543 -14.87 -1.99 -3.43
C LYS A 543 -14.69 -1.16 -4.68
N ASN A 544 -15.58 -0.20 -4.89
CA ASN A 544 -15.49 0.77 -5.99
C ASN A 544 -15.36 0.09 -7.37
N CYS A 545 -16.09 -1.01 -7.58
CA CYS A 545 -16.18 -1.73 -8.85
C CYS A 545 -17.55 -1.44 -9.48
N PRO A 546 -17.71 -0.30 -10.19
CA PRO A 546 -19.03 0.27 -10.51
C PRO A 546 -19.89 -0.61 -11.42
N VAL A 547 -19.31 -1.55 -12.17
CA VAL A 547 -20.02 -2.39 -13.14
C VAL A 547 -20.18 -3.85 -12.73
N VAL A 548 -19.73 -4.23 -11.52
CA VAL A 548 -19.89 -5.60 -11.03
C VAL A 548 -21.37 -5.89 -10.84
N LYS A 549 -21.85 -7.01 -11.38
CA LYS A 549 -23.27 -7.41 -11.34
C LYS A 549 -23.51 -8.60 -10.43
N GLU A 550 -22.54 -9.50 -10.36
CA GLU A 550 -22.68 -10.78 -9.65
C GLU A 550 -21.46 -11.06 -8.76
N LEU A 551 -21.74 -11.35 -7.49
CA LEU A 551 -20.80 -11.94 -6.55
C LEU A 551 -21.35 -13.27 -6.03
N ARG A 552 -20.64 -14.37 -6.28
CA ARG A 552 -20.94 -15.70 -5.71
C ARG A 552 -19.73 -16.25 -4.99
N ILE A 553 -19.92 -16.68 -3.74
CA ILE A 553 -18.89 -17.32 -2.93
C ILE A 553 -19.40 -18.68 -2.48
N GLY A 554 -18.71 -19.75 -2.88
CA GLY A 554 -19.04 -21.13 -2.54
C GLY A 554 -18.83 -21.45 -1.05
N ARG A 555 -19.50 -22.52 -0.58
CA ARG A 555 -19.46 -22.94 0.82
C ARG A 555 -18.03 -23.20 1.30
N GLY A 556 -17.74 -22.86 2.55
CA GLY A 556 -16.46 -23.12 3.22
C GLY A 556 -15.33 -22.20 2.83
N SER A 557 -15.55 -21.31 1.85
CA SER A 557 -14.56 -20.34 1.40
C SER A 557 -14.42 -19.19 2.39
N PHE A 558 -13.21 -18.67 2.57
CA PHE A 558 -12.92 -17.60 3.54
C PHE A 558 -13.28 -17.92 4.99
N GLN A 559 -13.28 -19.19 5.38
CA GLN A 559 -13.79 -19.64 6.69
C GLN A 559 -13.17 -18.88 7.88
N TYR A 560 -11.88 -18.57 7.83
CA TYR A 560 -11.16 -17.93 8.92
C TYR A 560 -10.91 -16.44 8.69
N TYR A 561 -11.50 -15.86 7.64
CA TYR A 561 -11.32 -14.45 7.37
C TYR A 561 -11.98 -13.61 8.45
N THR A 562 -11.35 -12.49 8.83
CA THR A 562 -11.85 -11.65 9.95
C THR A 562 -12.64 -10.44 9.48
N VAL A 563 -12.50 -10.06 8.21
CA VAL A 563 -13.13 -8.88 7.64
C VAL A 563 -13.64 -9.19 6.23
N CYS A 564 -14.90 -8.83 5.97
CA CYS A 564 -15.53 -8.84 4.65
C CYS A 564 -16.19 -7.48 4.43
N GLU A 565 -15.70 -6.70 3.48
CA GLU A 565 -16.26 -5.39 3.14
C GLU A 565 -16.57 -5.32 1.64
N ILE A 566 -17.82 -4.99 1.34
CA ILE A 566 -18.34 -4.79 -0.01
C ILE A 566 -18.97 -3.40 -0.05
N GLU A 567 -18.40 -2.50 -0.86
CA GLU A 567 -18.68 -1.07 -0.73
C GLU A 567 -18.57 -0.29 -2.04
N ASN A 568 -19.56 0.57 -2.31
CA ASN A 568 -19.60 1.46 -3.49
C ASN A 568 -19.55 0.70 -4.83
N ASP A 569 -20.28 -0.41 -4.92
CA ASP A 569 -20.41 -1.21 -6.14
C ASP A 569 -21.79 -0.99 -6.79
N ASP A 570 -21.87 0.04 -7.64
CA ASP A 570 -23.13 0.63 -8.11
C ASP A 570 -24.07 -0.32 -8.86
N CYS A 571 -23.53 -1.27 -9.62
CA CYS A 571 -24.31 -2.23 -10.42
C CYS A 571 -24.50 -3.60 -9.78
N LEU A 572 -24.03 -3.83 -8.54
CA LEU A 572 -24.09 -5.17 -7.94
C LEU A 572 -25.55 -5.57 -7.71
N GLU A 573 -26.06 -6.56 -8.46
CA GLU A 573 -27.46 -6.97 -8.40
C GLU A 573 -27.69 -8.17 -7.48
N VAL A 574 -26.72 -9.09 -7.46
CA VAL A 574 -26.81 -10.37 -6.75
C VAL A 574 -25.54 -10.61 -5.95
N ALA A 575 -25.72 -10.82 -4.64
CA ALA A 575 -24.66 -11.27 -3.75
C ALA A 575 -25.11 -12.56 -3.04
N GLU A 576 -24.42 -13.66 -3.34
CA GLU A 576 -24.65 -14.97 -2.72
C GLU A 576 -23.38 -15.49 -2.04
N ILE A 577 -23.47 -15.72 -0.73
CA ILE A 577 -22.35 -16.24 0.07
C ILE A 577 -22.81 -17.53 0.74
N GLY A 578 -22.18 -18.65 0.38
CA GLY A 578 -22.49 -19.98 0.90
C GLY A 578 -23.77 -20.58 0.30
N SER A 579 -24.29 -21.60 0.98
CA SER A 579 -25.50 -22.34 0.62
C SER A 579 -26.51 -22.28 1.75
N VAL A 580 -27.77 -22.00 1.43
CA VAL A 580 -28.88 -22.06 2.41
C VAL A 580 -29.32 -23.49 2.73
N ARG A 581 -28.87 -24.48 1.95
CA ARG A 581 -29.26 -25.89 2.09
C ARG A 581 -28.26 -26.72 2.90
N GLU A 582 -27.02 -26.26 3.00
CA GLU A 582 -25.90 -26.98 3.60
C GLU A 582 -25.07 -26.04 4.47
N SER A 583 -24.48 -26.57 5.54
CA SER A 583 -23.54 -25.82 6.40
C SER A 583 -22.42 -25.23 5.54
N SER A 584 -22.23 -23.92 5.65
CA SER A 584 -21.33 -23.18 4.78
C SER A 584 -20.12 -22.61 5.51
N CYS A 585 -20.26 -22.14 6.75
CA CYS A 585 -19.14 -21.67 7.59
C CYS A 585 -18.21 -20.67 6.86
N ASN A 586 -18.75 -19.86 5.94
CA ASN A 586 -17.98 -18.78 5.32
C ASN A 586 -17.81 -17.65 6.35
N PHE A 587 -16.62 -17.06 6.40
CA PHE A 587 -16.36 -15.89 7.24
C PHE A 587 -16.73 -16.09 8.72
N SER A 588 -16.41 -17.25 9.30
CA SER A 588 -16.64 -17.51 10.73
C SER A 588 -15.85 -16.51 11.57
N CYS A 589 -16.52 -15.88 12.53
CA CYS A 589 -16.02 -14.80 13.38
C CYS A 589 -15.67 -13.48 12.66
N ALA A 590 -16.01 -13.33 11.38
CA ALA A 590 -15.68 -12.12 10.63
C ALA A 590 -16.67 -10.98 10.89
N SER A 591 -16.22 -9.74 10.73
CA SER A 591 -17.13 -8.61 10.55
C SER A 591 -17.60 -8.51 9.10
N LEU A 592 -18.88 -8.16 8.91
CA LEU A 592 -19.49 -7.90 7.61
C LEU A 592 -19.82 -6.41 7.46
N GLU A 593 -19.43 -5.81 6.34
CA GLU A 593 -19.93 -4.51 5.91
C GLU A 593 -20.42 -4.56 4.45
N LEU A 594 -21.71 -4.30 4.24
CA LEU A 594 -22.31 -4.04 2.94
C LEU A 594 -22.80 -2.59 2.92
N LYS A 595 -22.17 -1.72 2.13
CA LYS A 595 -22.42 -0.28 2.15
C LYS A 595 -22.56 0.29 0.73
N ASN A 596 -23.53 1.18 0.54
CA ASN A 596 -23.72 1.94 -0.69
C ASN A 596 -23.79 1.03 -1.94
N LEU A 597 -24.77 0.11 -1.95
CA LEU A 597 -24.99 -0.81 -3.07
C LEU A 597 -26.38 -0.52 -3.68
N PRO A 598 -26.49 0.51 -4.54
CA PRO A 598 -27.78 1.02 -5.00
C PRO A 598 -28.56 0.04 -5.87
N ALA A 599 -27.91 -0.85 -6.63
CA ALA A 599 -28.58 -1.82 -7.50
C ALA A 599 -28.85 -3.20 -6.86
N LEU A 600 -28.46 -3.42 -5.61
CA LEU A 600 -28.56 -4.74 -4.98
C LEU A 600 -30.02 -5.15 -4.80
N LYS A 601 -30.46 -6.18 -5.52
CA LYS A 601 -31.85 -6.68 -5.50
C LYS A 601 -32.02 -7.83 -4.51
N SER A 602 -31.04 -8.73 -4.46
CA SER A 602 -31.09 -9.97 -3.70
C SER A 602 -29.78 -10.23 -2.95
N LEU A 603 -29.90 -10.48 -1.65
CA LEU A 603 -28.80 -10.90 -0.78
C LEU A 603 -29.12 -12.27 -0.18
N VAL A 604 -28.23 -13.24 -0.41
CA VAL A 604 -28.34 -14.59 0.16
C VAL A 604 -27.09 -14.90 0.98
N LEU A 605 -27.28 -15.12 2.28
CA LEU A 605 -26.26 -15.64 3.19
C LEU A 605 -26.64 -17.05 3.62
N GLY A 606 -25.77 -18.01 3.35
CA GLY A 606 -25.96 -19.44 3.62
C GLY A 606 -25.94 -19.81 5.10
N GLN A 607 -26.02 -21.11 5.41
CA GLN A 607 -25.97 -21.60 6.78
C GLN A 607 -24.59 -21.37 7.41
N ASP A 608 -24.56 -20.93 8.67
CA ASP A 608 -23.34 -20.65 9.45
C ASP A 608 -22.43 -19.56 8.84
N VAL A 609 -22.94 -18.75 7.91
CA VAL A 609 -22.18 -17.65 7.30
C VAL A 609 -22.15 -16.47 8.27
N PHE A 610 -20.95 -15.94 8.56
CA PHE A 610 -20.73 -14.94 9.62
C PHE A 610 -21.21 -15.41 11.01
N CYS A 611 -21.07 -16.69 11.33
CA CYS A 611 -21.34 -17.17 12.68
C CYS A 611 -20.28 -16.61 13.66
N PHE A 612 -20.73 -16.24 14.86
CA PHE A 612 -19.91 -15.57 15.89
C PHE A 612 -19.27 -14.25 15.41
N CYS A 613 -19.98 -13.48 14.59
CA CYS A 613 -19.51 -12.16 14.18
C CYS A 613 -19.58 -11.15 15.34
N VAL A 614 -18.65 -10.19 15.38
CA VAL A 614 -18.75 -9.04 16.31
C VAL A 614 -19.61 -7.95 15.71
N ARG A 615 -19.61 -7.81 14.38
CA ARG A 615 -20.22 -6.66 13.72
C ARG A 615 -20.79 -7.01 12.35
N ALA A 616 -22.00 -6.56 12.08
CA ALA A 616 -22.63 -6.66 10.77
C ALA A 616 -23.33 -5.34 10.39
N VAL A 617 -23.01 -4.82 9.20
CA VAL A 617 -23.59 -3.58 8.67
C VAL A 617 -24.20 -3.82 7.30
N LEU A 618 -25.47 -3.41 7.17
CA LEU A 618 -26.21 -3.33 5.92
C LEU A 618 -26.74 -1.89 5.77
N GLU A 619 -26.06 -1.06 4.99
CA GLU A 619 -26.34 0.36 4.94
C GLU A 619 -26.43 0.90 3.50
N ASN A 620 -27.46 1.70 3.22
CA ASN A 620 -27.72 2.32 1.92
C ASN A 620 -27.87 1.29 0.79
N LEU A 621 -28.86 0.39 0.93
CA LEU A 621 -29.22 -0.62 -0.08
C LEU A 621 -30.67 -0.35 -0.55
N PRO A 622 -30.91 0.70 -1.35
CA PRO A 622 -32.25 1.17 -1.68
C PRO A 622 -33.12 0.17 -2.44
N GLU A 623 -32.55 -0.64 -3.32
CA GLU A 623 -33.29 -1.57 -4.20
C GLU A 623 -33.44 -3.00 -3.64
N VAL A 624 -32.90 -3.28 -2.45
CA VAL A 624 -32.97 -4.63 -1.89
C VAL A 624 -34.41 -4.99 -1.56
N ALA A 625 -34.96 -6.00 -2.23
CA ALA A 625 -36.36 -6.41 -2.05
C ALA A 625 -36.49 -7.56 -1.05
N SER A 626 -35.50 -8.45 -1.04
CA SER A 626 -35.46 -9.64 -0.19
C SER A 626 -34.05 -9.95 0.32
N ILE A 627 -33.96 -10.29 1.60
CA ILE A 627 -32.74 -10.82 2.23
C ILE A 627 -33.05 -12.23 2.74
N GLN A 628 -32.22 -13.19 2.36
CA GLN A 628 -32.33 -14.60 2.77
C GLN A 628 -31.13 -15.02 3.61
N LEU A 629 -31.39 -15.46 4.84
CA LEU A 629 -30.40 -15.87 5.81
C LEU A 629 -30.60 -17.35 6.18
N GLY A 630 -29.53 -18.14 6.11
CA GLY A 630 -29.51 -19.54 6.51
C GLY A 630 -29.54 -19.72 8.03
N TYR A 631 -29.60 -20.98 8.47
CA TYR A 631 -29.46 -21.35 9.89
C TYR A 631 -28.17 -20.76 10.48
N SER A 632 -28.24 -20.11 11.64
CA SER A 632 -27.08 -19.51 12.33
C SER A 632 -26.28 -18.48 11.50
N ALA A 633 -26.86 -17.95 10.42
CA ALA A 633 -26.27 -16.84 9.68
C ALA A 633 -26.36 -15.56 10.51
N LEU A 634 -25.30 -14.74 10.52
CA LEU A 634 -25.24 -13.51 11.34
C LEU A 634 -25.56 -13.77 12.84
N HIS A 635 -25.04 -14.87 13.38
CA HIS A 635 -25.02 -15.12 14.82
C HIS A 635 -23.88 -14.32 15.45
N PHE A 636 -24.13 -13.57 16.53
CA PHE A 636 -23.12 -12.71 17.14
C PHE A 636 -22.34 -13.42 18.25
N VAL A 637 -21.17 -12.90 18.61
CA VAL A 637 -20.53 -13.27 19.87
C VAL A 637 -21.26 -12.63 21.04
N GLU A 638 -21.28 -13.33 22.17
CA GLU A 638 -21.68 -12.75 23.46
C GLU A 638 -20.57 -11.80 23.95
N ASP A 639 -20.58 -10.58 23.41
CA ASP A 639 -19.63 -9.51 23.70
C ASP A 639 -20.41 -8.19 23.75
N ASP A 640 -20.16 -7.37 24.78
CA ASP A 640 -20.78 -6.06 24.95
C ASP A 640 -20.52 -5.14 23.73
N ALA A 641 -19.46 -5.38 22.96
CA ALA A 641 -19.12 -4.60 21.77
C ALA A 641 -19.85 -5.08 20.49
N SER A 642 -20.71 -6.10 20.56
CA SER A 642 -21.37 -6.67 19.38
C SER A 642 -22.42 -5.71 18.79
N GLU A 643 -22.35 -5.47 17.47
CA GLU A 643 -23.15 -4.44 16.79
C GLU A 643 -23.81 -4.92 15.49
N LEU A 644 -25.13 -4.73 15.39
CA LEU A 644 -25.91 -4.89 14.17
C LEU A 644 -26.43 -3.53 13.69
N VAL A 645 -26.12 -3.16 12.45
CA VAL A 645 -26.66 -1.94 11.80
C VAL A 645 -27.38 -2.32 10.52
N MET A 646 -28.66 -1.96 10.43
CA MET A 646 -29.46 -2.01 9.21
C MET A 646 -30.08 -0.64 8.96
N ARG A 647 -29.58 0.11 7.98
CA ARG A 647 -29.99 1.50 7.72
C ARG A 647 -30.27 1.72 6.25
N ASN A 648 -31.34 2.47 5.95
CA ASN A 648 -31.71 2.91 4.61
C ASN A 648 -31.91 1.73 3.64
N LEU A 649 -32.92 0.88 3.95
CA LEU A 649 -33.37 -0.24 3.12
C LEU A 649 -34.86 -0.05 2.71
N PRO A 650 -35.20 1.05 1.99
CA PRO A 650 -36.57 1.47 1.74
C PRO A 650 -37.44 0.48 0.97
N ASN A 651 -36.87 -0.34 0.08
CA ASN A 651 -37.61 -1.33 -0.71
C ASN A 651 -37.66 -2.73 -0.10
N LEU A 652 -37.05 -2.94 1.07
CA LEU A 652 -37.03 -4.26 1.70
C LEU A 652 -38.44 -4.69 2.11
N THR A 653 -38.95 -5.77 1.51
CA THR A 653 -40.29 -6.31 1.78
C THR A 653 -40.25 -7.57 2.63
N THR A 654 -39.23 -8.40 2.41
CA THR A 654 -39.12 -9.75 2.96
C THR A 654 -37.75 -9.95 3.57
N LEU A 655 -37.73 -10.26 4.86
CA LEU A 655 -36.53 -10.70 5.57
C LEU A 655 -36.77 -12.13 6.04
N SER A 656 -36.12 -13.09 5.38
CA SER A 656 -36.25 -14.52 5.66
C SER A 656 -35.00 -15.02 6.38
N PHE A 657 -35.19 -15.77 7.45
CA PHE A 657 -34.11 -16.31 8.27
C PHE A 657 -34.55 -17.63 8.89
N SER A 658 -33.58 -18.37 9.43
CA SER A 658 -33.77 -19.63 10.14
C SER A 658 -33.43 -19.44 11.62
N ALA A 659 -33.41 -20.54 12.39
CA ALA A 659 -33.06 -20.48 13.82
C ALA A 659 -31.63 -19.96 14.03
N LEU A 660 -31.41 -19.28 15.17
CA LEU A 660 -30.14 -18.70 15.63
C LEU A 660 -29.58 -17.53 14.79
N THR A 661 -30.35 -16.99 13.85
CA THR A 661 -30.00 -15.75 13.13
C THR A 661 -30.27 -14.51 13.98
N PHE A 662 -29.36 -13.53 13.96
CA PHE A 662 -29.39 -12.31 14.79
C PHE A 662 -29.44 -12.58 16.29
N ASP A 663 -28.88 -13.72 16.71
CA ASP A 663 -28.73 -14.07 18.12
C ASP A 663 -27.56 -13.28 18.72
N LEU A 664 -27.72 -12.79 19.96
CA LEU A 664 -26.71 -12.12 20.80
C LEU A 664 -26.17 -10.70 20.45
N PRO A 665 -26.64 -9.89 19.48
CA PRO A 665 -26.11 -8.53 19.34
C PRO A 665 -26.53 -7.64 20.52
N HIS A 666 -25.59 -6.86 21.08
CA HIS A 666 -25.85 -5.91 22.17
C HIS A 666 -26.34 -4.55 21.66
N HIS A 667 -25.70 -4.03 20.61
CA HIS A 667 -26.04 -2.74 20.00
C HIS A 667 -26.79 -2.97 18.69
N ILE A 668 -28.04 -2.54 18.61
CA ILE A 668 -28.89 -2.78 17.43
C ILE A 668 -29.41 -1.45 16.88
N THR A 669 -29.09 -1.14 15.63
CA THR A 669 -29.63 0.04 14.92
C THR A 669 -30.44 -0.39 13.70
N LEU A 670 -31.75 -0.13 13.71
CA LEU A 670 -32.67 -0.38 12.62
C LEU A 670 -33.30 0.94 12.15
N GLU A 671 -32.96 1.39 10.94
CA GLU A 671 -33.37 2.71 10.47
C GLU A 671 -33.87 2.70 9.01
N ASN A 672 -35.02 3.34 8.77
CA ASN A 672 -35.59 3.59 7.44
C ASN A 672 -35.83 2.30 6.60
N MET A 673 -36.79 1.49 7.05
CA MET A 673 -37.25 0.26 6.36
C MET A 673 -38.80 0.21 6.21
N PRO A 674 -39.43 1.21 5.56
CA PRO A 674 -40.87 1.39 5.58
C PRO A 674 -41.71 0.29 4.94
N LYS A 675 -41.18 -0.45 3.96
CA LYS A 675 -41.92 -1.50 3.24
C LYS A 675 -41.81 -2.89 3.86
N LEU A 676 -41.08 -3.05 4.97
CA LEU A 676 -40.88 -4.34 5.60
C LEU A 676 -42.21 -4.85 6.16
N ALA A 677 -42.75 -5.89 5.52
CA ALA A 677 -44.05 -6.47 5.86
C ALA A 677 -43.91 -7.87 6.49
N ASN A 678 -42.90 -8.64 6.07
CA ASN A 678 -42.69 -10.03 6.48
C ASN A 678 -41.31 -10.19 7.14
N ALA A 679 -41.28 -10.12 8.46
CA ALA A 679 -40.10 -10.41 9.29
C ALA A 679 -40.56 -11.21 10.53
N HIS A 680 -40.52 -12.54 10.47
CA HIS A 680 -40.99 -13.42 11.55
C HIS A 680 -39.85 -13.86 12.48
N LEU A 681 -39.24 -12.95 13.25
CA LEU A 681 -37.97 -13.17 13.97
C LEU A 681 -37.94 -14.52 14.73
N PRO A 682 -36.81 -15.27 14.70
CA PRO A 682 -36.72 -16.50 15.47
C PRO A 682 -36.79 -16.16 16.95
N ALA A 683 -37.25 -17.11 17.78
CA ALA A 683 -37.51 -16.86 19.22
C ALA A 683 -36.29 -16.31 20.00
N ASN A 684 -35.07 -16.57 19.51
CA ASN A 684 -33.82 -16.15 20.16
C ASN A 684 -33.21 -14.87 19.54
N ALA A 685 -33.77 -14.32 18.46
CA ALA A 685 -33.22 -13.09 17.90
C ALA A 685 -33.33 -11.92 18.88
N PHE A 686 -32.29 -11.08 18.92
CA PHE A 686 -32.22 -9.90 19.78
C PHE A 686 -32.41 -10.25 21.27
N GLN A 687 -31.63 -11.24 21.74
CA GLN A 687 -31.62 -11.67 23.14
C GLN A 687 -31.34 -10.50 24.10
N TYR A 688 -30.41 -9.62 23.74
CA TYR A 688 -30.12 -8.38 24.47
C TYR A 688 -30.93 -7.23 23.89
N LYS A 689 -31.62 -6.47 24.76
CA LYS A 689 -32.58 -5.42 24.36
C LYS A 689 -32.29 -4.05 24.98
N ASP A 690 -31.17 -3.92 25.68
CA ASP A 690 -30.86 -2.73 26.47
C ASP A 690 -30.41 -1.54 25.60
N ASP A 691 -29.86 -1.78 24.41
CA ASP A 691 -29.41 -0.72 23.48
C ASP A 691 -29.89 -0.97 22.04
N VAL A 692 -31.17 -0.66 21.81
CA VAL A 692 -31.85 -0.81 20.52
C VAL A 692 -32.38 0.53 20.02
N ILE A 693 -31.90 0.97 18.86
CA ILE A 693 -32.31 2.20 18.18
C ILE A 693 -33.17 1.84 16.97
N ILE A 694 -34.44 2.26 16.97
CA ILE A 694 -35.37 2.06 15.85
C ILE A 694 -35.85 3.43 15.35
N LYS A 695 -35.59 3.77 14.09
CA LYS A 695 -35.93 5.08 13.49
C LYS A 695 -36.57 4.94 12.10
N GLY A 696 -37.52 5.80 11.77
CA GLY A 696 -38.07 5.91 10.41
C GLY A 696 -39.06 4.81 10.01
N GLY A 697 -40.35 5.06 10.25
CA GLY A 697 -41.46 4.62 9.39
C GLY A 697 -41.74 3.13 9.21
N PHE A 698 -41.51 2.25 10.20
CA PHE A 698 -41.93 0.84 10.11
C PHE A 698 -43.46 0.71 10.00
N SER A 699 -43.96 -0.19 9.15
CA SER A 699 -45.41 -0.44 9.06
C SER A 699 -45.91 -1.22 10.30
N PHE A 700 -46.99 -0.77 10.93
CA PHE A 700 -47.50 -1.28 12.22
C PHE A 700 -47.81 -2.79 12.30
N ARG A 701 -47.80 -3.54 11.18
CA ARG A 701 -48.00 -5.01 11.18
C ARG A 701 -46.70 -5.81 11.33
N SER A 702 -45.53 -5.23 11.05
CA SER A 702 -44.24 -5.94 11.10
C SER A 702 -43.59 -5.98 12.49
N VAL A 703 -44.15 -5.26 13.48
CA VAL A 703 -43.62 -5.15 14.85
C VAL A 703 -44.33 -6.07 15.85
N LEU A 704 -45.46 -6.68 15.48
CA LEU A 704 -46.30 -7.51 16.37
C LEU A 704 -45.68 -8.87 16.80
N CYS A 705 -44.48 -9.22 16.29
CA CYS A 705 -43.71 -10.40 16.71
C CYS A 705 -42.45 -10.07 17.52
N LEU A 706 -42.21 -8.80 17.89
CA LEU A 706 -41.28 -8.45 18.96
C LEU A 706 -42.06 -8.57 20.27
N ASP A 707 -41.72 -9.56 21.09
CA ASP A 707 -42.50 -9.95 22.27
C ASP A 707 -43.04 -8.75 23.06
N VAL A 708 -44.36 -8.72 23.20
CA VAL A 708 -45.18 -7.58 23.64
C VAL A 708 -44.96 -7.37 25.14
N GLY A 709 -44.05 -6.46 25.49
CA GLY A 709 -43.84 -6.06 26.89
C GLY A 709 -43.06 -4.76 27.10
N VAL A 710 -42.15 -4.35 26.20
CA VAL A 710 -41.21 -3.25 26.48
C VAL A 710 -41.21 -2.12 25.42
N PHE A 711 -41.65 -2.37 24.20
CA PHE A 711 -41.60 -1.34 23.14
C PHE A 711 -42.67 -0.25 23.23
N ALA A 712 -43.66 -0.37 24.12
CA ALA A 712 -44.74 0.62 24.26
C ALA A 712 -44.28 1.97 24.86
N SER A 713 -43.07 2.07 25.44
CA SER A 713 -42.57 3.30 26.08
C SER A 713 -41.72 4.21 25.17
N TYR A 714 -41.34 3.77 23.97
CA TYR A 714 -40.46 4.54 23.07
C TYR A 714 -41.15 5.13 21.83
N PHE A 715 -42.44 4.86 21.61
CA PHE A 715 -43.20 5.35 20.45
C PHE A 715 -44.06 6.60 20.73
N SER A 716 -43.64 7.48 21.65
CA SER A 716 -44.28 8.78 21.85
C SER A 716 -43.27 9.94 21.83
N SER A 717 -42.80 10.30 20.63
CA SER A 717 -42.33 11.65 20.27
C SER A 717 -42.03 11.73 18.79
#